data_AF-A0A9J7N136-F1
#
_entry.id   AF-A0A9J7N136-F1
#
_cell.length_a   1.000
_cell.length_b   1.000
_cell.length_c   1.000
_cell.angle_alpha   90.00
_cell.angle_beta   90.00
_cell.angle_gamma   90.00
#
_symmetry.space_group_name_H-M   'P 1'
#
loop_
_entity.id
_entity.type
_entity.pdbx_description
1 polymer ?
#
loop_
_entity_poly.entity_id
_entity_poly.type
_entity_poly.pdbx_seq_one_letter_code
_entity_poly.pdbx_strand_id
1 'polypeptide(L)'
;MHVPKPRKSSAEAAPSTVRKKARVMEEVRDRVSGGDPGVLLREELRRVPRDELRSMLHQLKFDQVVIPSGHQLEAKVKIGLNYNQLGKLRSWLKMYNISMESERLTRRAARERLTAYDMHAETLPFCVKGAKKDGSDPTKVQLLPCAYISPVGAAIFDYLEKCQESECLTWHGGKIPQDEIWVKVGGDHGGGSFKLTFQLLNRDHPNSRQNTVVFSIFEAKDSRENLMLAIGRYAQELGDLQGSKWRAKDGKEHTMRVFGTGDYAFLCLWYGLSGASAVHPCLWCDITKMEMNNPESEDRRLSIPPRTLATLQQHYRDFMEQANGKLSLAKKHHNVIAPVMFALPVDQVIIPGLHISLGLYLRAFKLMETDMHELDLKLQSYLCGVLHEGEVSKEALLADVHLGKFRCYVQAIEQARGLDDEADRVEEELHDQENELAWLACCNGTTEKLDEAVFAEACSMVEELVRQKDSLRSKAEEMRLKASIKKGDGPLTSQLDDLLQTLRVKRQAFHSNSFNGNHVNRMLQDDAIDELTGMVERTVTKIMDKFPDLPLSLVPRATSTAGTYKELFSRFARCHKLYSHGGPMEETAVCELDKAIKDFMSFYRSNVPNGTVPIKMHMLEDHVVPCIRRWGFGLGFMAEQGVEHVHALFNSLARPTCTIPDPVARLKSTLTSHLIGVCPTNTIG
;
A
#
# COMPACT_ATOMS: atom_id res chain seq x y z
N MET A 1 52.69 -28.98 -55.26
CA MET A 1 52.92 -27.95 -54.21
C MET A 1 54.19 -28.33 -53.47
N HIS A 2 55.17 -27.43 -53.36
CA HIS A 2 56.42 -27.76 -52.67
C HIS A 2 56.22 -27.59 -51.16
N VAL A 3 56.18 -28.71 -50.42
CA VAL A 3 56.13 -28.69 -48.96
C VAL A 3 57.58 -28.71 -48.45
N PRO A 4 58.09 -27.59 -47.90
CA PRO A 4 59.49 -27.51 -47.50
C PRO A 4 59.77 -28.43 -46.32
N LYS A 5 60.82 -29.27 -46.43
CA LYS A 5 61.22 -30.19 -45.36
C LYS A 5 61.83 -29.42 -44.18
N PRO A 6 61.25 -29.50 -42.97
CA PRO A 6 61.72 -28.71 -41.84
C PRO A 6 63.06 -29.25 -41.29
N ARG A 7 64.00 -28.34 -40.95
CA ARG A 7 65.30 -28.69 -40.33
C ARG A 7 65.20 -29.01 -38.83
N LYS A 8 64.14 -28.56 -38.15
CA LYS A 8 63.84 -28.81 -36.73
C LYS A 8 62.37 -29.17 -36.57
N SER A 9 62.06 -30.01 -35.58
CA SER A 9 60.68 -30.35 -35.19
C SER A 9 59.90 -29.07 -34.84
N SER A 10 58.57 -29.11 -34.93
CA SER A 10 57.75 -27.95 -34.56
C SER A 10 57.73 -27.70 -33.05
N ALA A 11 58.08 -28.70 -32.23
CA ALA A 11 58.23 -28.57 -30.78
C ALA A 11 59.53 -27.84 -30.38
N GLU A 12 60.60 -27.95 -31.19
CA GLU A 12 61.92 -27.35 -30.93
C GLU A 12 62.17 -26.04 -31.71
N ALA A 13 61.19 -25.60 -32.49
CA ALA A 13 61.31 -24.41 -33.34
C ALA A 13 60.79 -23.15 -32.64
N ALA A 14 61.40 -22.00 -32.95
CA ALA A 14 60.93 -20.71 -32.44
C ALA A 14 59.46 -20.43 -32.86
N PRO A 15 58.66 -19.71 -32.05
CA PRO A 15 57.24 -19.45 -32.33
C PRO A 15 56.98 -18.81 -33.71
N SER A 16 57.86 -17.91 -34.17
CA SER A 16 57.78 -17.29 -35.50
C SER A 16 57.91 -18.31 -36.64
N THR A 17 58.80 -19.29 -36.50
CA THR A 17 59.01 -20.38 -37.45
C THR A 17 57.81 -21.33 -37.48
N VAL A 18 57.23 -21.64 -36.31
CA VAL A 18 56.01 -22.48 -36.21
C VAL A 18 54.83 -21.78 -36.90
N ARG A 19 54.64 -20.47 -36.70
CA ARG A 19 53.61 -19.68 -37.41
C ARG A 19 53.79 -19.69 -38.93
N LYS A 20 55.03 -19.57 -39.41
CA LYS A 20 55.34 -19.65 -40.85
C LYS A 20 54.99 -21.01 -41.44
N LYS A 21 55.31 -22.10 -40.72
CA LYS A 21 54.91 -23.47 -41.11
C LYS A 21 53.39 -23.65 -41.13
N ALA A 22 52.68 -23.10 -40.14
CA ALA A 22 51.22 -23.16 -40.07
C ALA A 22 50.55 -22.45 -41.26
N ARG A 23 51.09 -21.29 -41.67
CA ARG A 23 50.62 -20.55 -42.86
C ARG A 23 50.79 -21.34 -44.16
N VAL A 24 51.91 -22.06 -44.32
CA VAL A 24 52.09 -22.96 -45.48
C VAL A 24 51.03 -24.06 -45.50
N MET A 25 50.68 -24.63 -44.34
CA MET A 25 49.60 -25.62 -44.25
C MET A 25 48.22 -25.02 -44.54
N GLU A 26 47.98 -23.77 -44.17
CA GLU A 26 46.75 -23.05 -44.50
C GLU A 26 46.60 -22.86 -46.02
N GLU A 27 47.67 -22.44 -46.71
CA GLU A 27 47.69 -22.34 -48.18
C GLU A 27 47.45 -23.70 -48.86
N VAL A 28 47.95 -24.80 -48.27
CA VAL A 28 47.66 -26.16 -48.75
C VAL A 28 46.19 -26.49 -48.57
N ARG A 29 45.61 -26.24 -47.38
CA ARG A 29 44.20 -26.50 -47.10
C ARG A 29 43.29 -25.72 -48.03
N ASP A 30 43.58 -24.44 -48.28
CA ASP A 30 42.79 -23.58 -49.16
C ASP A 30 42.73 -24.12 -50.59
N ARG A 31 43.86 -24.55 -51.14
CA ARG A 31 43.94 -25.16 -52.48
C ARG A 31 43.26 -26.53 -52.58
N VAL A 32 43.39 -27.37 -51.55
CA VAL A 32 42.85 -28.74 -51.56
C VAL A 32 41.35 -28.77 -51.27
N SER A 33 40.85 -27.82 -50.47
CA SER A 33 39.43 -27.67 -50.17
C SER A 33 38.62 -26.96 -51.27
N GLY A 34 39.29 -26.42 -52.30
CA GLY A 34 38.61 -25.66 -53.35
C GLY A 34 38.05 -24.30 -52.87
N GLY A 35 38.65 -23.70 -51.84
CA GLY A 35 38.22 -22.41 -51.28
C GLY A 35 37.37 -22.49 -50.01
N ASP A 36 37.17 -23.67 -49.42
CA ASP A 36 36.53 -23.84 -48.10
C ASP A 36 37.44 -24.61 -47.11
N PRO A 37 38.56 -23.99 -46.68
CA PRO A 37 39.53 -24.63 -45.79
C PRO A 37 38.93 -25.02 -44.42
N GLY A 38 37.81 -24.41 -44.03
CA GLY A 38 37.12 -24.66 -42.77
C GLY A 38 36.39 -26.01 -42.73
N VAL A 39 35.86 -26.48 -43.86
CA VAL A 39 35.27 -27.83 -43.95
C VAL A 39 36.35 -28.90 -43.83
N LEU A 40 37.46 -28.76 -44.56
CA LEU A 40 38.56 -29.72 -44.54
C LEU A 40 39.21 -29.80 -43.15
N LEU A 41 39.42 -28.67 -42.49
CA LEU A 41 39.95 -28.64 -41.11
C LEU A 41 39.00 -29.34 -40.11
N ARG A 42 37.68 -29.21 -40.27
CA ARG A 42 36.72 -29.93 -39.41
C ARG A 42 36.83 -31.44 -39.57
N GLU A 43 37.00 -31.93 -40.80
CA GLU A 43 37.23 -33.36 -41.07
C GLU A 43 38.59 -33.85 -40.56
N GLU A 44 39.64 -33.04 -40.67
CA GLU A 44 40.95 -33.33 -40.07
C GLU A 44 40.83 -33.48 -38.54
N LEU A 45 40.12 -32.57 -37.88
CA LEU A 45 39.89 -32.62 -36.43
C LEU A 45 39.01 -33.80 -36.00
N ARG A 46 38.05 -34.24 -36.83
CA ARG A 46 37.21 -35.43 -36.56
C ARG A 46 38.02 -36.74 -36.56
N ARG A 47 39.16 -36.77 -37.25
CA ARG A 47 40.05 -37.94 -37.32
C ARG A 47 41.02 -38.03 -36.13
N VAL A 48 41.17 -36.96 -35.35
CA VAL A 48 41.98 -36.96 -34.14
C VAL A 48 41.24 -37.73 -33.03
N PRO A 49 41.88 -38.69 -32.34
CA PRO A 49 41.27 -39.38 -31.20
C PRO A 49 40.72 -38.40 -30.16
N ARG A 50 39.54 -38.68 -29.60
CA ARG A 50 38.83 -37.74 -28.71
C ARG A 50 39.66 -37.26 -27.52
N ASP A 51 40.45 -38.14 -26.90
CA ASP A 51 41.27 -37.79 -25.73
C ASP A 51 42.46 -36.88 -26.11
N GLU A 52 43.05 -37.12 -27.28
CA GLU A 52 44.12 -36.29 -27.84
C GLU A 52 43.58 -34.92 -28.26
N LEU A 53 42.44 -34.88 -28.96
CA LEU A 53 41.77 -33.64 -29.32
C LEU A 53 41.40 -32.81 -28.09
N ARG A 54 40.89 -33.45 -27.03
CA ARG A 54 40.58 -32.80 -25.76
C ARG A 54 41.83 -32.21 -25.09
N SER A 55 42.92 -32.97 -25.06
CA SER A 55 44.22 -32.50 -24.53
C SER A 55 44.76 -31.32 -25.35
N MET A 56 44.67 -31.38 -26.68
CA MET A 56 45.07 -30.29 -27.58
C MET A 56 44.23 -29.03 -27.34
N LEU A 57 42.91 -29.15 -27.26
CA LEU A 57 42.02 -28.02 -26.98
C LEU A 57 42.31 -27.40 -25.62
N HIS A 58 42.59 -28.21 -24.59
CA HIS A 58 42.98 -27.74 -23.26
C HIS A 58 44.35 -27.03 -23.26
N GLN A 59 45.36 -27.58 -23.94
CA GLN A 59 46.67 -26.96 -24.11
C GLN A 59 46.61 -25.63 -24.87
N LEU A 60 45.73 -25.56 -25.87
CA LEU A 60 45.48 -24.36 -26.67
C LEU A 60 44.46 -23.40 -26.03
N LYS A 61 43.88 -23.76 -24.87
CA LYS A 61 42.83 -23.01 -24.15
C LYS A 61 41.55 -22.78 -24.95
N PHE A 62 41.26 -23.66 -25.90
CA PHE A 62 40.03 -23.66 -26.70
C PHE A 62 38.86 -24.40 -26.02
N ASP A 63 39.09 -25.01 -24.87
CA ASP A 63 38.08 -25.58 -23.97
C ASP A 63 37.36 -24.53 -23.10
N GLN A 64 37.63 -23.25 -23.34
CA GLN A 64 37.06 -22.13 -22.60
C GLN A 64 35.55 -22.01 -22.84
N VAL A 65 34.77 -22.07 -21.77
CA VAL A 65 33.34 -21.76 -21.79
C VAL A 65 33.19 -20.24 -21.88
N VAL A 66 32.50 -19.73 -22.90
CA VAL A 66 32.26 -18.29 -23.07
C VAL A 66 30.80 -17.97 -22.75
N ILE A 67 30.59 -17.13 -21.74
CA ILE A 67 29.27 -16.54 -21.48
C ILE A 67 28.99 -15.52 -22.59
N PRO A 68 27.86 -15.63 -23.33
CA PRO A 68 27.59 -14.73 -24.44
C PRO A 68 27.47 -13.27 -23.99
N SER A 69 27.78 -12.35 -24.92
CA SER A 69 27.70 -10.90 -24.67
C SER A 69 26.30 -10.49 -24.22
N GLY A 70 26.20 -9.50 -23.34
CA GLY A 70 24.95 -9.02 -22.76
C GLY A 70 24.46 -9.79 -21.52
N HIS A 71 24.78 -11.09 -21.38
CA HIS A 71 24.32 -11.89 -20.22
C HIS A 71 24.95 -11.44 -18.90
N GLN A 72 26.15 -10.86 -18.95
CA GLN A 72 26.79 -10.28 -17.78
C GLN A 72 26.07 -9.02 -17.28
N LEU A 73 25.53 -8.19 -18.19
CA LEU A 73 24.68 -7.06 -17.82
C LEU A 73 23.39 -7.53 -17.16
N GLU A 74 22.79 -8.61 -17.67
CA GLU A 74 21.61 -9.21 -17.05
C GLU A 74 21.88 -9.75 -15.67
N ALA A 75 22.96 -10.54 -15.51
CA ALA A 75 23.37 -11.07 -14.23
C ALA A 75 23.59 -9.94 -13.22
N LYS A 76 24.24 -8.84 -13.64
CA LYS A 76 24.42 -7.66 -12.80
C LYS A 76 23.09 -7.14 -12.25
N VAL A 77 22.07 -7.01 -13.10
CA VAL A 77 20.79 -6.38 -12.69
C VAL A 77 19.86 -7.37 -12.00
N LYS A 78 19.69 -8.58 -12.52
CA LYS A 78 18.80 -9.62 -11.97
C LYS A 78 19.29 -10.13 -10.60
N ILE A 79 20.62 -10.25 -10.41
CA ILE A 79 21.22 -10.71 -9.14
C ILE A 79 21.51 -9.52 -8.19
N GLY A 80 21.54 -8.29 -8.71
CA GLY A 80 21.82 -7.09 -7.90
C GLY A 80 23.31 -6.91 -7.57
N LEU A 81 24.21 -7.28 -8.49
CA LEU A 81 25.65 -7.09 -8.31
C LEU A 81 26.07 -5.65 -8.68
N ASN A 82 26.99 -5.07 -7.93
CA ASN A 82 27.73 -3.88 -8.39
C ASN A 82 28.89 -4.27 -9.31
N TYR A 83 29.47 -3.30 -10.03
CA TYR A 83 30.57 -3.56 -10.97
C TYR A 83 31.82 -4.16 -10.29
N ASN A 84 32.08 -3.82 -9.02
CA ASN A 84 33.21 -4.39 -8.28
C ASN A 84 32.98 -5.88 -7.97
N GLN A 85 31.78 -6.24 -7.53
CA GLN A 85 31.36 -7.63 -7.30
C GLN A 85 31.38 -8.43 -8.60
N LEU A 86 30.90 -7.83 -9.70
CA LEU A 86 30.94 -8.43 -11.03
C LEU A 86 32.39 -8.65 -11.51
N GLY A 87 33.28 -7.70 -11.22
CA GLY A 87 34.72 -7.83 -11.49
C GLY A 87 35.36 -8.97 -10.69
N LYS A 88 35.00 -9.13 -9.42
CA LYS A 88 35.44 -10.27 -8.58
C LYS A 88 34.90 -11.59 -9.10
N LEU A 89 33.62 -11.66 -9.47
CA LEU A 89 32.99 -12.84 -10.06
C LEU A 89 33.69 -13.23 -11.37
N ARG A 90 33.99 -12.26 -12.24
CA ARG A 90 34.76 -12.49 -13.46
C ARG A 90 36.13 -13.07 -13.18
N SER A 91 36.86 -12.49 -12.22
CA SER A 91 38.18 -12.99 -11.84
C SER A 91 38.11 -14.42 -11.31
N TRP A 92 37.07 -14.76 -10.55
CA TRP A 92 36.82 -16.11 -10.05
C TRP A 92 36.46 -17.08 -11.19
N LEU A 93 35.51 -16.75 -12.07
CA LEU A 93 35.12 -17.58 -13.23
C LEU A 93 36.31 -17.87 -14.17
N LYS A 94 37.21 -16.90 -14.33
CA LYS A 94 38.44 -17.07 -15.12
C LYS A 94 39.37 -18.15 -14.56
N MET A 95 39.33 -18.42 -13.25
CA MET A 95 40.10 -19.52 -12.63
C MET A 95 39.58 -20.89 -13.07
N TYR A 96 38.32 -20.98 -13.48
CA TYR A 96 37.65 -22.20 -13.96
C TYR A 96 37.55 -22.25 -15.50
N ASN A 97 38.38 -21.46 -16.21
CA ASN A 97 38.37 -21.37 -17.66
C ASN A 97 37.01 -20.93 -18.26
N ILE A 98 36.25 -20.13 -17.50
CA ILE A 98 35.02 -19.49 -17.96
C ILE A 98 35.33 -18.03 -18.27
N SER A 99 35.07 -17.61 -19.51
CA SER A 99 35.24 -16.23 -19.97
C SER A 99 33.91 -15.51 -20.07
N MET A 100 33.95 -14.22 -19.77
CA MET A 100 32.81 -13.31 -19.87
C MET A 100 33.29 -11.95 -20.38
N GLU A 101 32.34 -11.12 -20.80
CA GLU A 101 32.63 -9.82 -21.39
C GLU A 101 33.41 -8.88 -20.45
N SER A 102 34.19 -7.98 -21.07
CA SER A 102 34.87 -6.95 -20.30
C SER A 102 33.87 -5.97 -19.70
N GLU A 103 34.23 -5.32 -18.60
CA GLU A 103 33.37 -4.29 -17.99
C GLU A 103 33.07 -3.14 -18.96
N ARG A 104 34.05 -2.81 -19.82
CA ARG A 104 33.88 -1.82 -20.88
C ARG A 104 32.74 -2.21 -21.84
N LEU A 105 32.66 -3.48 -22.22
CA LEU A 105 31.59 -3.99 -23.07
C LEU A 105 30.25 -4.01 -22.33
N THR A 106 30.21 -4.47 -21.08
CA THR A 106 28.99 -4.42 -20.24
C THR A 106 28.45 -3.00 -20.08
N ARG A 107 29.32 -2.02 -19.86
CA ARG A 107 28.94 -0.59 -19.77
C ARG A 107 28.54 0.00 -21.11
N ARG A 108 29.06 -0.53 -22.22
CA ARG A 108 28.63 -0.14 -23.57
C ARG A 108 27.23 -0.67 -23.84
N ALA A 109 26.99 -1.96 -23.60
CA ALA A 109 25.66 -2.58 -23.72
C ALA A 109 24.62 -1.88 -22.83
N ALA A 110 24.99 -1.49 -21.60
CA ALA A 110 24.10 -0.72 -20.72
C ALA A 110 23.71 0.64 -21.30
N ARG A 111 24.67 1.35 -21.93
CA ARG A 111 24.42 2.63 -22.60
C ARG A 111 23.57 2.45 -23.87
N GLU A 112 23.86 1.42 -24.66
CA GLU A 112 23.09 1.06 -25.86
C GLU A 112 21.63 0.71 -25.52
N ARG A 113 21.38 0.04 -24.39
CA ARG A 113 20.01 -0.24 -23.90
C ARG A 113 19.24 1.01 -23.48
N LEU A 114 19.93 2.09 -23.12
CA LEU A 114 19.34 3.31 -22.57
C LEU A 114 19.57 4.53 -23.48
N THR A 115 19.83 4.33 -24.78
CA THR A 115 20.11 5.43 -25.73
C THR A 115 19.00 6.46 -25.81
N ALA A 116 17.74 6.03 -25.72
CA ALA A 116 16.57 6.92 -25.72
C ALA A 116 16.28 7.58 -24.35
N TYR A 117 17.04 7.23 -23.30
CA TYR A 117 16.79 7.67 -21.93
C TYR A 117 17.79 8.76 -21.56
N ASP A 118 17.41 10.02 -21.80
CA ASP A 118 18.20 11.15 -21.30
C ASP A 118 17.96 11.34 -19.79
N MET A 119 18.89 10.82 -18.99
CA MET A 119 18.79 10.77 -17.53
C MET A 119 19.45 11.96 -16.85
N HIS A 120 18.65 12.66 -16.07
CA HIS A 120 19.02 13.80 -15.25
C HIS A 120 19.02 13.44 -13.77
N ALA A 121 19.84 14.12 -12.99
CA ALA A 121 19.77 14.07 -11.54
C ALA A 121 20.32 15.38 -10.95
N GLU A 122 19.57 15.94 -10.01
CA GLU A 122 19.83 17.25 -9.41
C GLU A 122 19.29 17.28 -7.97
N THR A 123 19.56 18.36 -7.23
CA THR A 123 18.87 18.65 -5.97
C THR A 123 17.76 19.66 -6.22
N LEU A 124 16.58 19.40 -5.64
CA LEU A 124 15.43 20.29 -5.76
C LEU A 124 14.95 20.76 -4.37
N PRO A 125 14.43 22.00 -4.27
CA PRO A 125 13.95 22.56 -3.00
C PRO A 125 12.60 21.98 -2.59
N PHE A 126 12.60 20.81 -1.95
CA PHE A 126 11.40 20.14 -1.50
C PHE A 126 10.94 20.60 -0.11
N CYS A 127 9.63 20.69 0.08
CA CYS A 127 8.99 20.91 1.36
C CYS A 127 8.97 19.60 2.17
N VAL A 128 9.58 19.63 3.36
CA VAL A 128 9.59 18.50 4.30
C VAL A 128 9.11 18.94 5.68
N LYS A 129 8.50 18.02 6.41
CA LYS A 129 8.07 18.28 7.79
C LYS A 129 9.29 18.34 8.71
N GLY A 130 9.40 19.40 9.50
CA GLY A 130 10.44 19.55 10.52
C GLY A 130 10.31 18.54 11.66
N ALA A 131 11.33 18.45 12.51
CA ALA A 131 11.22 17.72 13.78
C ALA A 131 10.31 18.50 14.72
N LYS A 132 9.42 17.81 15.44
CA LYS A 132 8.48 18.40 16.40
C LYS A 132 9.25 19.26 17.42
N LYS A 133 9.05 20.58 17.37
CA LYS A 133 9.26 21.49 18.50
C LYS A 133 7.93 22.14 18.79
N ASP A 134 7.45 22.03 20.02
CA ASP A 134 6.29 22.76 20.55
C ASP A 134 4.95 22.56 19.81
N GLY A 135 4.63 21.33 19.41
CA GLY A 135 3.29 20.97 18.93
C GLY A 135 2.91 21.50 17.53
N SER A 136 3.78 22.24 16.86
CA SER A 136 3.64 22.63 15.45
C SER A 136 4.72 21.95 14.60
N ASP A 137 4.35 21.43 13.42
CA ASP A 137 5.28 20.92 12.40
C ASP A 137 5.68 22.13 11.52
N PRO A 138 6.78 22.87 11.78
CA PRO A 138 7.22 23.87 10.82
C PRO A 138 7.63 23.13 9.54
N THR A 139 6.95 23.47 8.44
CA THR A 139 7.35 22.98 7.11
C THR A 139 8.64 23.69 6.74
N LYS A 140 9.70 22.94 6.47
CA LYS A 140 11.01 23.47 6.05
C LYS A 140 11.26 23.10 4.59
N VAL A 141 11.89 24.01 3.85
CA VAL A 141 12.38 23.71 2.50
C VAL A 141 13.80 23.15 2.62
N GLN A 142 14.05 22.01 1.99
CA GLN A 142 15.34 21.33 1.98
C GLN A 142 15.71 20.90 0.57
N LEU A 143 16.97 21.09 0.18
CA LEU A 143 17.50 20.56 -1.06
C LEU A 143 17.65 19.04 -0.94
N LEU A 144 16.84 18.29 -1.68
CA LEU A 144 16.89 16.82 -1.68
C LEU A 144 17.05 16.27 -3.10
N PRO A 145 17.64 15.08 -3.27
CA PRO A 145 17.90 14.50 -4.58
C PRO A 145 16.62 14.19 -5.36
N CYS A 146 16.68 14.46 -6.66
CA CYS A 146 15.70 14.04 -7.66
C CYS A 146 16.46 13.46 -8.86
N ALA A 147 16.02 12.31 -9.37
CA ALA A 147 16.54 11.71 -10.60
C ALA A 147 15.39 11.35 -11.53
N TYR A 148 15.54 11.62 -12.82
CA TYR A 148 14.44 11.54 -13.76
C TYR A 148 14.88 11.41 -15.22
N ILE A 149 13.98 10.99 -16.10
CA ILE A 149 14.18 10.93 -17.56
C ILE A 149 13.40 12.06 -18.21
N SER A 150 13.98 12.74 -19.21
CA SER A 150 13.26 13.76 -19.99
C SER A 150 13.83 13.82 -21.41
N PRO A 151 13.03 13.66 -22.49
CA PRO A 151 11.58 13.44 -22.53
C PRO A 151 11.14 12.01 -22.16
N VAL A 152 10.04 11.84 -21.42
CA VAL A 152 9.42 10.52 -21.10
C VAL A 152 8.76 9.85 -22.31
N GLY A 153 8.22 10.61 -23.27
CA GLY A 153 7.60 10.10 -24.49
C GLY A 153 8.59 9.31 -25.35
N ALA A 154 9.83 9.79 -25.47
CA ALA A 154 10.89 9.06 -26.16
C ALA A 154 11.21 7.71 -25.47
N ALA A 155 11.23 7.69 -24.13
CA ALA A 155 11.43 6.46 -23.37
C ALA A 155 10.27 5.47 -23.56
N ILE A 156 9.03 5.95 -23.66
CA ILE A 156 7.84 5.11 -23.92
C ILE A 156 7.88 4.51 -25.33
N PHE A 157 8.23 5.30 -26.36
CA PHE A 157 8.34 4.79 -27.73
C PHE A 157 9.47 3.78 -27.90
N ASP A 158 10.65 4.03 -27.30
CA ASP A 158 11.74 3.06 -27.29
C ASP A 158 11.35 1.76 -26.54
N TYR A 159 10.64 1.88 -25.43
CA TYR A 159 10.11 0.71 -24.71
C TYR A 159 9.15 -0.09 -25.58
N LEU A 160 8.26 0.57 -26.32
CA LEU A 160 7.33 -0.05 -27.28
C LEU A 160 8.07 -0.77 -28.41
N GLU A 161 9.06 -0.14 -29.02
CA GLU A 161 9.87 -0.75 -30.08
C GLU A 161 10.55 -2.02 -29.58
N LYS A 162 11.13 -1.99 -28.37
CA LYS A 162 11.75 -3.18 -27.76
C LYS A 162 10.73 -4.25 -27.42
N CYS A 163 9.54 -3.89 -26.96
CA CYS A 163 8.47 -4.85 -26.76
C CYS A 163 8.03 -5.52 -28.07
N GLN A 164 7.98 -4.78 -29.18
CA GLN A 164 7.69 -5.33 -30.50
C GLN A 164 8.81 -6.28 -30.96
N GLU A 165 10.09 -5.89 -30.81
CA GLU A 165 11.25 -6.73 -31.14
C GLU A 165 11.32 -8.03 -30.33
N SER A 166 10.81 -8.01 -29.09
CA SER A 166 10.71 -9.16 -28.20
C SER A 166 9.40 -9.93 -28.32
N GLU A 167 8.56 -9.62 -29.33
CA GLU A 167 7.28 -10.30 -29.61
C GLU A 167 6.37 -10.44 -28.39
N CYS A 168 6.35 -9.39 -27.57
CA CYS A 168 5.76 -9.47 -26.23
C CYS A 168 4.66 -8.42 -26.02
N LEU A 169 4.10 -7.94 -27.14
CA LEU A 169 2.91 -7.11 -27.22
C LEU A 169 1.67 -7.99 -27.39
N THR A 170 0.58 -7.61 -26.72
CA THR A 170 -0.72 -8.29 -26.80
C THR A 170 -1.85 -7.26 -26.81
N TRP A 171 -2.97 -7.64 -27.43
CA TRP A 171 -4.23 -6.88 -27.41
C TRP A 171 -5.34 -7.61 -26.65
N HIS A 172 -4.95 -8.59 -25.81
CA HIS A 172 -5.84 -9.31 -24.88
C HIS A 172 -7.10 -9.86 -25.57
N GLY A 173 -6.92 -10.53 -26.72
CA GLY A 173 -8.03 -11.11 -27.48
C GLY A 173 -8.96 -10.07 -28.12
N GLY A 174 -8.48 -8.85 -28.37
CA GLY A 174 -9.27 -7.76 -28.96
C GLY A 174 -10.02 -6.90 -27.94
N LYS A 175 -9.78 -7.11 -26.63
CA LYS A 175 -10.31 -6.25 -25.56
C LYS A 175 -9.65 -4.88 -25.53
N ILE A 176 -8.38 -4.81 -25.93
CA ILE A 176 -7.77 -3.55 -26.36
C ILE A 176 -7.98 -3.42 -27.88
N PRO A 177 -8.48 -2.28 -28.40
CA PRO A 177 -8.60 -2.07 -29.85
C PRO A 177 -7.26 -2.23 -30.57
N GLN A 178 -7.27 -2.92 -31.71
CA GLN A 178 -6.04 -3.27 -32.47
C GLN A 178 -5.25 -2.06 -32.96
N ASP A 179 -5.92 -0.93 -33.15
CA ASP A 179 -5.37 0.35 -33.54
C ASP A 179 -4.93 1.21 -32.34
N GLU A 180 -4.99 0.69 -31.11
CA GLU A 180 -4.62 1.43 -29.91
C GLU A 180 -3.47 0.79 -29.13
N ILE A 181 -2.68 1.65 -28.50
CA ILE A 181 -1.68 1.30 -27.50
C ILE A 181 -2.03 2.00 -26.20
N TRP A 182 -2.18 1.22 -25.14
CA TRP A 182 -2.61 1.71 -23.84
C TRP A 182 -1.42 1.80 -22.88
N VAL A 183 -1.15 3.01 -22.38
CA VAL A 183 -0.09 3.29 -21.41
C VAL A 183 -0.71 3.84 -20.14
N LYS A 184 -0.33 3.30 -19.00
CA LYS A 184 -0.76 3.79 -17.70
C LYS A 184 0.36 4.54 -17.02
N VAL A 185 0.06 5.72 -16.48
CA VAL A 185 0.97 6.57 -15.71
C VAL A 185 0.42 6.76 -14.30
N GLY A 186 1.28 6.63 -13.31
CA GLY A 186 0.91 6.82 -11.91
C GLY A 186 2.11 7.01 -11.01
N GLY A 187 1.85 7.22 -9.72
CA GLY A 187 2.91 7.34 -8.73
C GLY A 187 2.46 6.93 -7.34
N ASP A 188 3.44 6.65 -6.50
CA ASP A 188 3.24 6.25 -5.11
C ASP A 188 4.37 6.79 -4.21
N HIS A 189 4.02 7.10 -2.97
CA HIS A 189 4.96 7.48 -1.94
C HIS A 189 5.19 6.32 -0.97
N GLY A 190 6.44 5.86 -0.89
CA GLY A 190 6.78 4.73 -0.03
C GLY A 190 8.28 4.62 0.21
N GLY A 191 8.65 4.24 1.43
CA GLY A 191 10.07 4.10 1.82
C GLY A 191 10.84 5.42 1.78
N GLY A 192 10.18 6.54 2.09
CA GLY A 192 10.81 7.87 2.17
C GLY A 192 11.02 8.58 0.82
N SER A 193 10.54 8.01 -0.29
CA SER A 193 10.66 8.62 -1.62
C SER A 193 9.41 8.40 -2.45
N PHE A 194 9.07 9.39 -3.27
CA PHE A 194 8.00 9.29 -4.27
C PHE A 194 8.57 8.81 -5.60
N LYS A 195 7.81 7.99 -6.33
CA LYS A 195 8.20 7.44 -7.63
C LYS A 195 7.06 7.63 -8.62
N LEU A 196 7.38 8.16 -9.79
CA LEU A 196 6.50 8.15 -10.95
C LEU A 196 6.86 7.00 -11.87
N THR A 197 5.82 6.34 -12.36
CA THR A 197 5.93 5.14 -13.19
C THR A 197 5.06 5.23 -14.42
N PHE A 198 5.50 4.57 -15.48
CA PHE A 198 4.63 4.15 -16.57
C PHE A 198 4.65 2.62 -16.72
N GLN A 199 3.54 2.08 -17.22
CA GLN A 199 3.34 0.67 -17.51
C GLN A 199 2.61 0.54 -18.83
N LEU A 200 3.09 -0.33 -19.71
CA LEU A 200 2.40 -0.66 -20.95
C LEU A 200 1.33 -1.72 -20.68
N LEU A 201 0.07 -1.42 -21.01
CA LEU A 201 -1.06 -2.34 -20.79
C LEU A 201 -1.18 -3.42 -21.87
N ASN A 202 -0.60 -3.20 -23.05
CA ASN A 202 -0.45 -4.19 -24.12
C ASN A 202 0.59 -5.29 -23.80
N ARG A 203 0.71 -5.69 -22.53
CA ARG A 203 1.59 -6.76 -22.02
C ARG A 203 0.71 -7.79 -21.31
N ASP A 204 1.10 -9.06 -21.26
CA ASP A 204 0.32 -10.09 -20.57
C ASP A 204 0.20 -9.82 -19.05
N HIS A 205 1.25 -9.26 -18.45
CA HIS A 205 1.31 -8.96 -17.02
C HIS A 205 1.75 -7.50 -16.80
N PRO A 206 0.87 -6.51 -17.09
CA PRO A 206 1.26 -5.11 -17.10
C PRO A 206 1.66 -4.59 -15.71
N ASN A 207 1.07 -5.14 -14.65
CA ASN A 207 1.38 -4.77 -13.25
C ASN A 207 2.55 -5.54 -12.65
N SER A 208 3.26 -6.36 -13.44
CA SER A 208 4.46 -7.04 -12.96
C SER A 208 5.58 -6.04 -12.68
N ARG A 209 6.43 -6.37 -11.71
CA ARG A 209 7.61 -5.57 -11.36
C ARG A 209 8.52 -5.32 -12.56
N GLN A 210 8.65 -6.30 -13.45
CA GLN A 210 9.49 -6.24 -14.66
C GLN A 210 8.93 -5.29 -15.72
N ASN A 211 7.61 -5.04 -15.72
CA ASN A 211 6.94 -4.16 -16.68
C ASN A 211 6.65 -2.75 -16.12
N THR A 212 7.16 -2.45 -14.91
CA THR A 212 6.94 -1.16 -14.24
C THR A 212 8.16 -0.26 -14.38
N VAL A 213 8.10 0.72 -15.27
CA VAL A 213 9.21 1.63 -15.52
C VAL A 213 9.09 2.86 -14.65
N VAL A 214 10.08 3.12 -13.79
CA VAL A 214 10.16 4.37 -13.00
C VAL A 214 10.89 5.38 -13.87
N PHE A 215 10.25 6.53 -14.12
CA PHE A 215 10.85 7.58 -14.93
C PHE A 215 11.20 8.84 -14.13
N SER A 216 10.70 8.97 -12.91
CA SER A 216 11.10 10.03 -11.97
C SER A 216 11.02 9.53 -10.53
N ILE A 217 12.00 9.91 -9.72
CA ILE A 217 12.09 9.60 -8.29
C ILE A 217 12.64 10.80 -7.53
N PHE A 218 12.04 11.10 -6.37
CA PHE A 218 12.55 12.11 -5.44
C PHE A 218 12.35 11.73 -3.98
N GLU A 219 13.27 12.16 -3.11
CA GLU A 219 13.31 11.79 -1.69
C GLU A 219 12.48 12.74 -0.79
N ALA A 220 11.22 12.98 -1.17
CA ALA A 220 10.30 13.80 -0.37
C ALA A 220 8.88 13.24 -0.40
N LYS A 221 8.01 13.80 0.44
CA LYS A 221 6.58 13.46 0.44
C LYS A 221 5.90 14.01 -0.82
N ASP A 222 4.86 13.31 -1.26
CA ASP A 222 3.94 13.67 -2.35
C ASP A 222 3.03 14.86 -2.01
N SER A 223 3.55 15.92 -1.39
CA SER A 223 2.79 17.17 -1.20
C SER A 223 2.57 17.85 -2.55
N ARG A 224 1.53 18.69 -2.64
CA ARG A 224 1.20 19.41 -3.87
C ARG A 224 2.41 20.18 -4.42
N GLU A 225 3.13 20.88 -3.55
CA GLU A 225 4.27 21.71 -3.90
C GLU A 225 5.41 20.86 -4.47
N ASN A 226 5.70 19.73 -3.81
CA ASN A 226 6.75 18.81 -4.24
C ASN A 226 6.41 18.13 -5.57
N LEU A 227 5.15 17.71 -5.73
CA LEU A 227 4.65 17.16 -6.98
C LEU A 227 4.76 18.22 -8.09
N MET A 228 4.26 19.44 -7.90
CA MET A 228 4.39 20.51 -8.91
C MET A 228 5.84 20.76 -9.33
N LEU A 229 6.78 20.76 -8.39
CA LEU A 229 8.21 20.98 -8.65
C LEU A 229 8.88 19.83 -9.42
N ALA A 230 8.65 18.58 -8.99
CA ALA A 230 9.26 17.42 -9.62
C ALA A 230 8.57 17.02 -10.92
N ILE A 231 7.25 17.21 -10.99
CA ILE A 231 6.37 16.60 -11.97
C ILE A 231 5.87 17.60 -13.01
N GLY A 232 5.81 18.89 -12.69
CA GLY A 232 5.31 19.93 -13.61
C GLY A 232 6.01 19.94 -14.97
N ARG A 233 7.26 19.45 -15.05
CA ARG A 233 8.02 19.27 -16.30
C ARG A 233 7.38 18.30 -17.30
N TYR A 234 6.56 17.37 -16.84
CA TYR A 234 5.89 16.35 -17.66
C TYR A 234 4.46 16.71 -18.05
N ALA A 235 3.93 17.83 -17.53
CA ALA A 235 2.53 18.23 -17.71
C ALA A 235 2.12 18.29 -19.19
N GLN A 236 2.91 19.02 -19.97
CA GLN A 236 2.69 19.16 -21.41
C GLN A 236 2.98 17.86 -22.15
N GLU A 237 4.09 17.21 -21.82
CA GLU A 237 4.56 16.00 -22.52
C GLU A 237 3.58 14.83 -22.44
N LEU A 238 3.01 14.55 -21.26
CA LEU A 238 1.99 13.51 -21.13
C LEU A 238 0.66 13.90 -21.81
N GLY A 239 0.37 15.20 -21.88
CA GLY A 239 -0.76 15.72 -22.66
C GLY A 239 -0.56 15.48 -24.16
N ASP A 240 0.63 15.78 -24.69
CA ASP A 240 0.99 15.57 -26.09
C ASP A 240 1.02 14.08 -26.47
N LEU A 241 1.33 13.20 -25.51
CA LEU A 241 1.30 11.75 -25.71
C LEU A 241 -0.12 11.21 -25.92
N GLN A 242 -1.14 11.81 -25.29
CA GLN A 242 -2.53 11.40 -25.44
C GLN A 242 -3.02 11.63 -26.88
N GLY A 243 -3.41 10.57 -27.57
CA GLY A 243 -3.86 10.62 -28.96
C GLY A 243 -2.73 10.73 -29.99
N SER A 244 -1.46 10.75 -29.55
CA SER A 244 -0.32 10.68 -30.46
C SER A 244 -0.28 9.36 -31.22
N LYS A 245 0.44 9.32 -32.34
CA LYS A 245 0.56 8.12 -33.17
C LYS A 245 1.93 7.47 -33.01
N TRP A 246 1.94 6.16 -32.80
CA TRP A 246 3.13 5.32 -32.91
C TRP A 246 3.05 4.51 -34.20
N ARG A 247 4.13 4.53 -35.00
CA ARG A 247 4.26 3.71 -36.19
C ARG A 247 5.13 2.50 -35.87
N ALA A 248 4.50 1.33 -35.83
CA ALA A 248 5.17 0.07 -35.61
C ALA A 248 6.10 -0.29 -36.79
N LYS A 249 7.06 -1.19 -36.56
CA LYS A 249 8.02 -1.62 -37.60
C LYS A 249 7.38 -2.34 -38.79
N ASP A 250 6.21 -2.92 -38.60
CA ASP A 250 5.40 -3.55 -39.65
C ASP A 250 4.61 -2.52 -40.47
N GLY A 251 4.80 -1.22 -40.19
CA GLY A 251 4.20 -0.10 -40.91
C GLY A 251 2.81 0.32 -40.40
N LYS A 252 2.22 -0.42 -39.46
CA LYS A 252 0.93 -0.07 -38.86
C LYS A 252 1.04 1.14 -37.95
N GLU A 253 0.00 1.96 -37.96
CA GLU A 253 -0.14 3.08 -37.03
C GLU A 253 -1.07 2.69 -35.88
N HIS A 254 -0.66 3.04 -34.67
CA HIS A 254 -1.46 2.88 -33.47
C HIS A 254 -1.60 4.22 -32.74
N THR A 255 -2.78 4.47 -32.19
CA THR A 255 -3.08 5.65 -31.39
C THR A 255 -2.74 5.39 -29.92
N MET A 256 -1.98 6.28 -29.31
CA MET A 256 -1.60 6.22 -27.91
C MET A 256 -2.77 6.67 -27.02
N ARG A 257 -3.11 5.85 -26.03
CA ARG A 257 -4.11 6.17 -25.00
C ARG A 257 -3.47 6.11 -23.63
N VAL A 258 -3.54 7.21 -22.89
CA VAL A 258 -2.89 7.35 -21.58
C VAL A 258 -3.91 7.30 -20.45
N PHE A 259 -3.64 6.46 -19.46
CA PHE A 259 -4.47 6.25 -18.27
C PHE A 259 -3.78 6.77 -17.01
N GLY A 260 -4.53 7.41 -16.13
CA GLY A 260 -4.04 7.84 -14.81
C GLY A 260 -4.32 6.79 -13.74
N THR A 261 -3.34 6.51 -12.87
CA THR A 261 -3.51 5.59 -11.72
C THR A 261 -2.76 6.09 -10.49
N GLY A 262 -3.15 5.59 -9.33
CA GLY A 262 -2.51 5.85 -8.04
C GLY A 262 -3.53 5.94 -6.92
N ASP A 263 -3.04 6.17 -5.71
CA ASP A 263 -3.93 6.26 -4.55
C ASP A 263 -4.88 7.46 -4.67
N TYR A 264 -5.98 7.42 -3.92
CA TYR A 264 -7.00 8.46 -4.03
C TYR A 264 -6.50 9.85 -3.59
N ALA A 265 -5.57 9.91 -2.65
CA ALA A 265 -5.03 11.18 -2.17
C ALA A 265 -4.13 11.83 -3.24
N PHE A 266 -3.24 11.05 -3.83
CA PHE A 266 -2.42 11.44 -4.97
C PHE A 266 -3.28 11.88 -6.16
N LEU A 267 -4.31 11.12 -6.52
CA LEU A 267 -5.25 11.50 -7.58
C LEU A 267 -5.98 12.81 -7.26
N CYS A 268 -6.40 13.03 -6.00
CA CYS A 268 -6.96 14.32 -5.59
C CYS A 268 -5.97 15.48 -5.78
N LEU A 269 -4.69 15.27 -5.47
CA LEU A 269 -3.65 16.28 -5.67
C LEU A 269 -3.42 16.56 -7.16
N TRP A 270 -3.33 15.51 -7.98
CA TRP A 270 -3.21 15.59 -9.44
C TRP A 270 -4.31 16.47 -10.04
N TYR A 271 -5.57 16.25 -9.66
CA TYR A 271 -6.73 16.97 -10.20
C TYR A 271 -7.12 18.22 -9.39
N GLY A 272 -6.27 18.65 -8.47
CA GLY A 272 -6.45 19.91 -7.75
C GLY A 272 -7.59 19.93 -6.72
N LEU A 273 -8.04 18.78 -6.25
CA LEU A 273 -9.11 18.64 -5.26
C LEU A 273 -8.61 18.84 -3.83
N SER A 274 -9.54 19.18 -2.93
CA SER A 274 -9.28 19.32 -1.49
C SER A 274 -9.07 17.97 -0.76
N GLY A 275 -9.37 16.84 -1.42
CA GLY A 275 -9.20 15.49 -0.87
C GLY A 275 -10.49 14.85 -0.33
N ALA A 276 -10.37 13.60 0.14
CA ALA A 276 -11.50 12.76 0.58
C ALA A 276 -12.37 13.34 1.71
N SER A 277 -11.83 14.27 2.49
CA SER A 277 -12.55 14.91 3.61
C SER A 277 -13.41 16.10 3.19
N ALA A 278 -13.34 16.52 1.92
CA ALA A 278 -14.07 17.66 1.37
C ALA A 278 -15.60 17.48 1.37
N VAL A 279 -16.34 18.58 1.14
CA VAL A 279 -17.80 18.54 0.98
C VAL A 279 -18.19 17.87 -0.32
N HIS A 280 -17.46 18.17 -1.41
CA HIS A 280 -17.51 17.48 -2.69
C HIS A 280 -16.25 16.62 -2.84
N PRO A 281 -16.24 15.40 -2.29
CA PRO A 281 -15.01 14.62 -2.16
C PRO A 281 -14.65 13.84 -3.42
N CYS A 282 -15.58 13.62 -4.36
CA CYS A 282 -15.41 12.71 -5.51
C CYS A 282 -14.63 13.35 -6.67
N LEU A 283 -13.74 12.56 -7.29
CA LEU A 283 -13.00 12.95 -8.49
C LEU A 283 -13.81 12.82 -9.79
N TRP A 284 -14.74 11.88 -9.85
CA TRP A 284 -15.47 11.57 -11.10
C TRP A 284 -16.80 12.32 -11.22
N CYS A 285 -17.36 12.85 -10.13
CA CYS A 285 -18.62 13.61 -10.16
C CYS A 285 -18.67 14.71 -9.09
N ASP A 286 -19.68 15.57 -9.18
CA ASP A 286 -19.87 16.71 -8.28
C ASP A 286 -20.67 16.39 -7.00
N ILE A 287 -20.85 15.11 -6.66
CA ILE A 287 -21.62 14.69 -5.48
C ILE A 287 -21.08 15.30 -4.18
N THR A 288 -22.01 15.64 -3.27
CA THR A 288 -21.71 16.02 -1.90
C THR A 288 -21.68 14.82 -0.96
N LYS A 289 -20.96 14.95 0.16
CA LYS A 289 -21.02 13.96 1.25
C LYS A 289 -22.44 13.70 1.76
N MET A 290 -23.31 14.70 1.75
CA MET A 290 -24.69 14.53 2.19
C MET A 290 -25.47 13.64 1.20
N GLU A 291 -25.36 13.92 -0.09
CA GLU A 291 -26.01 13.13 -1.15
C GLU A 291 -25.49 11.69 -1.23
N MET A 292 -24.21 11.45 -0.92
CA MET A 292 -23.66 10.07 -0.82
C MET A 292 -24.40 9.20 0.20
N ASN A 293 -24.96 9.80 1.25
CA ASN A 293 -25.68 9.08 2.29
C ASN A 293 -27.16 8.86 1.96
N ASN A 294 -27.72 9.54 0.95
CA ASN A 294 -29.15 9.44 0.63
C ASN A 294 -29.46 8.11 -0.11
N PRO A 295 -30.34 7.23 0.40
CA PRO A 295 -30.71 6.00 -0.31
C PRO A 295 -31.71 6.20 -1.45
N GLU A 296 -32.45 7.31 -1.49
CA GLU A 296 -33.67 7.49 -2.32
C GLU A 296 -33.41 8.03 -3.73
N SER A 297 -32.17 8.35 -4.08
CA SER A 297 -31.86 8.85 -5.42
C SER A 297 -31.73 7.68 -6.39
N GLU A 298 -32.85 7.32 -7.04
CA GLU A 298 -32.83 6.48 -8.24
C GLU A 298 -31.78 7.01 -9.23
N ASP A 299 -30.86 6.13 -9.61
CA ASP A 299 -29.70 6.36 -10.47
C ASP A 299 -29.04 7.75 -10.33
N ARG A 300 -28.37 8.01 -9.18
CA ARG A 300 -27.54 9.22 -8.92
C ARG A 300 -26.70 9.66 -10.11
N ARG A 301 -26.24 8.71 -10.90
CA ARG A 301 -25.42 8.91 -12.10
C ARG A 301 -26.13 9.76 -13.17
N LEU A 302 -27.46 9.77 -13.20
CA LEU A 302 -28.24 10.62 -14.11
C LEU A 302 -28.44 12.04 -13.57
N SER A 303 -28.48 12.19 -12.25
CA SER A 303 -28.80 13.46 -11.59
C SER A 303 -27.55 14.29 -11.26
N ILE A 304 -26.40 13.63 -11.05
CA ILE A 304 -25.17 14.28 -10.60
C ILE A 304 -24.21 14.44 -11.79
N PRO A 305 -23.81 15.68 -12.13
CA PRO A 305 -22.90 15.92 -13.24
C PRO A 305 -21.55 15.22 -13.07
N PRO A 306 -21.01 14.61 -14.15
CA PRO A 306 -19.64 14.10 -14.15
C PRO A 306 -18.63 15.25 -14.19
N ARG A 307 -17.47 15.03 -13.56
CA ARG A 307 -16.34 15.94 -13.68
C ARG A 307 -15.61 15.70 -14.99
N THR A 308 -15.20 16.79 -15.63
CA THR A 308 -14.38 16.82 -16.83
C THR A 308 -13.22 17.79 -16.62
N LEU A 309 -12.19 17.75 -17.46
CA LEU A 309 -11.12 18.73 -17.40
C LEU A 309 -11.64 20.17 -17.53
N ALA A 310 -12.64 20.39 -18.39
CA ALA A 310 -13.26 21.69 -18.58
C ALA A 310 -14.00 22.17 -17.33
N THR A 311 -14.81 21.30 -16.69
CA THR A 311 -15.53 21.67 -15.47
C THR A 311 -14.59 21.88 -14.28
N LEU A 312 -13.54 21.07 -14.14
CA LEU A 312 -12.49 21.28 -13.13
C LEU A 312 -11.78 22.63 -13.33
N GLN A 313 -11.41 22.97 -14.56
CA GLN A 313 -10.80 24.26 -14.87
C GLN A 313 -11.75 25.42 -14.58
N GLN A 314 -13.04 25.30 -14.92
CA GLN A 314 -14.04 26.31 -14.61
C GLN A 314 -14.19 26.51 -13.10
N HIS A 315 -14.37 25.43 -12.33
CA HIS A 315 -14.51 25.50 -10.87
C HIS A 315 -13.26 26.11 -10.21
N TYR A 316 -12.06 25.82 -10.73
CA TYR A 316 -10.84 26.46 -10.24
C TYR A 316 -10.81 27.97 -10.53
N ARG A 317 -11.21 28.39 -11.74
CA ARG A 317 -11.32 29.82 -12.06
C ARG A 317 -12.31 30.52 -11.14
N ASP A 318 -13.49 29.95 -10.94
CA ASP A 318 -14.52 30.49 -10.04
C ASP A 318 -13.99 30.61 -8.60
N PHE A 319 -13.22 29.62 -8.13
CA PHE A 319 -12.58 29.65 -6.81
C PHE A 319 -11.55 30.79 -6.68
N MET A 320 -10.76 31.04 -7.72
CA MET A 320 -9.77 32.12 -7.72
C MET A 320 -10.45 33.49 -7.83
N GLU A 321 -11.43 33.65 -8.71
CA GLU A 321 -12.08 34.93 -8.99
C GLU A 321 -13.09 35.33 -7.91
N GLN A 322 -13.95 34.41 -7.48
CA GLN A 322 -15.07 34.71 -6.57
C GLN A 322 -14.68 34.52 -5.09
N ALA A 323 -13.80 33.56 -4.79
CA ALA A 323 -13.35 33.29 -3.42
C ALA A 323 -11.94 33.82 -3.11
N ASN A 324 -11.24 34.42 -4.08
CA ASN A 324 -9.88 34.94 -3.94
C ASN A 324 -8.91 33.89 -3.35
N GLY A 325 -9.08 32.62 -3.73
CA GLY A 325 -8.26 31.50 -3.25
C GLY A 325 -8.47 31.12 -1.77
N LYS A 326 -9.49 31.63 -1.08
CA LYS A 326 -9.74 31.32 0.34
C LYS A 326 -10.24 29.89 0.53
N LEU A 327 -9.41 29.01 1.08
CA LEU A 327 -9.73 27.59 1.31
C LEU A 327 -11.02 27.34 2.11
N SER A 328 -11.42 28.25 3.02
CA SER A 328 -12.69 28.15 3.76
C SER A 328 -13.93 28.20 2.87
N LEU A 329 -13.81 28.79 1.68
CA LEU A 329 -14.85 28.91 0.67
C LEU A 329 -14.79 27.82 -0.40
N ALA A 330 -13.77 26.95 -0.40
CA ALA A 330 -13.58 25.91 -1.43
C ALA A 330 -14.80 25.00 -1.59
N LYS A 331 -15.56 24.76 -0.51
CA LYS A 331 -16.82 23.99 -0.54
C LYS A 331 -17.89 24.57 -1.47
N LYS A 332 -17.87 25.88 -1.73
CA LYS A 332 -18.81 26.55 -2.65
C LYS A 332 -18.41 26.42 -4.12
N HIS A 333 -17.18 25.97 -4.38
CA HIS A 333 -16.59 25.83 -5.71
C HIS A 333 -16.18 24.37 -5.95
N HIS A 334 -17.06 23.43 -5.55
CA HIS A 334 -16.89 21.99 -5.75
C HIS A 334 -15.53 21.44 -5.25
N ASN A 335 -14.95 22.10 -4.24
CA ASN A 335 -13.66 21.74 -3.63
C ASN A 335 -12.46 21.65 -4.58
N VAL A 336 -12.53 22.32 -5.73
CA VAL A 336 -11.38 22.49 -6.65
C VAL A 336 -10.57 23.70 -6.21
N ILE A 337 -9.31 23.48 -5.83
CA ILE A 337 -8.45 24.48 -5.17
C ILE A 337 -7.12 24.71 -5.87
N ALA A 338 -6.85 23.96 -6.95
CA ALA A 338 -5.64 24.07 -7.76
C ALA A 338 -5.96 23.65 -9.21
N PRO A 339 -5.14 24.06 -10.19
CA PRO A 339 -5.27 23.56 -11.55
C PRO A 339 -4.87 22.07 -11.61
N VAL A 340 -5.36 21.38 -12.64
CA VAL A 340 -4.98 20.00 -12.92
C VAL A 340 -3.50 19.95 -13.32
N MET A 341 -2.72 19.04 -12.71
CA MET A 341 -1.28 18.88 -12.97
C MET A 341 -1.00 18.27 -14.34
N PHE A 342 -1.76 17.23 -14.72
CA PHE A 342 -1.70 16.64 -16.06
C PHE A 342 -3.10 16.51 -16.63
N ALA A 343 -3.28 17.03 -17.84
CA ALA A 343 -4.56 17.07 -18.53
C ALA A 343 -4.97 15.71 -19.10
N LEU A 344 -5.05 14.67 -18.27
CA LEU A 344 -5.67 13.40 -18.63
C LEU A 344 -7.19 13.48 -18.41
N PRO A 345 -8.00 13.05 -19.39
CA PRO A 345 -9.44 12.91 -19.21
C PRO A 345 -9.80 12.13 -17.94
N VAL A 346 -10.75 12.65 -17.16
CA VAL A 346 -11.17 12.10 -15.85
C VAL A 346 -11.68 10.67 -15.96
N ASP A 347 -12.28 10.31 -17.10
CA ASP A 347 -12.76 8.96 -17.37
C ASP A 347 -11.65 7.95 -17.72
N GLN A 348 -10.45 8.43 -18.04
CA GLN A 348 -9.23 7.63 -18.17
C GLN A 348 -8.46 7.53 -16.86
N VAL A 349 -9.00 8.05 -15.75
CA VAL A 349 -8.47 7.84 -14.40
C VAL A 349 -9.09 6.59 -13.82
N ILE A 350 -8.22 5.63 -13.51
CA ILE A 350 -8.62 4.33 -13.02
C ILE A 350 -8.96 4.42 -11.55
N ILE A 351 -10.07 3.78 -11.18
CA ILE A 351 -10.53 3.73 -9.81
C ILE A 351 -9.58 2.85 -8.99
N PRO A 352 -9.09 3.33 -7.83
CA PRO A 352 -8.09 2.61 -7.04
C PRO A 352 -8.71 1.43 -6.27
N GLY A 353 -8.95 0.32 -6.98
CA GLY A 353 -9.65 -0.87 -6.47
C GLY A 353 -8.98 -1.52 -5.26
N LEU A 354 -7.65 -1.50 -5.18
CA LEU A 354 -6.91 -1.97 -4.00
C LEU A 354 -7.24 -1.10 -2.78
N HIS A 355 -7.18 0.23 -2.92
CA HIS A 355 -7.52 1.14 -1.83
C HIS A 355 -8.99 1.09 -1.41
N ILE A 356 -9.92 0.77 -2.32
CA ILE A 356 -11.32 0.44 -1.98
C ILE A 356 -11.34 -0.80 -1.08
N SER A 357 -10.72 -1.90 -1.51
CA SER A 357 -10.63 -3.15 -0.76
C SER A 357 -10.11 -2.94 0.65
N LEU A 358 -8.96 -2.27 0.77
CA LEU A 358 -8.32 -1.95 2.05
C LEU A 358 -9.20 -1.12 2.96
N GLY A 359 -9.84 -0.08 2.42
CA GLY A 359 -10.63 0.86 3.22
C GLY A 359 -11.95 0.30 3.71
N LEU A 360 -12.64 -0.46 2.85
CA LEU A 360 -13.94 -1.03 3.19
C LEU A 360 -13.82 -2.22 4.14
N TYR A 361 -12.83 -3.09 3.94
CA TYR A 361 -12.53 -4.16 4.90
C TYR A 361 -12.17 -3.58 6.28
N LEU A 362 -11.25 -2.60 6.34
CA LEU A 362 -10.88 -1.96 7.60
C LEU A 362 -12.08 -1.30 8.29
N ARG A 363 -13.00 -0.72 7.53
CA ARG A 363 -14.23 -0.14 8.09
C ARG A 363 -15.14 -1.20 8.68
N ALA A 364 -15.43 -2.26 7.93
CA ALA A 364 -16.26 -3.39 8.40
C ALA A 364 -15.65 -4.03 9.65
N PHE A 365 -14.34 -4.26 9.66
CA PHE A 365 -13.61 -4.77 10.82
C PHE A 365 -13.74 -3.84 12.04
N LYS A 366 -13.56 -2.53 11.86
CA LYS A 366 -13.67 -1.55 12.96
C LYS A 366 -15.09 -1.43 13.51
N LEU A 367 -16.12 -1.59 12.66
CA LEU A 367 -17.52 -1.63 13.07
C LEU A 367 -17.77 -2.87 13.94
N MET A 368 -17.36 -4.05 13.47
CA MET A 368 -17.44 -5.29 14.24
C MET A 368 -16.70 -5.20 15.57
N GLU A 369 -15.47 -4.68 15.58
CA GLU A 369 -14.68 -4.46 16.79
C GLU A 369 -15.36 -3.49 17.77
N THR A 370 -16.11 -2.50 17.28
CA THR A 370 -16.93 -1.61 18.13
C THR A 370 -18.13 -2.34 18.72
N ASP A 371 -18.87 -3.11 17.94
CA ASP A 371 -20.04 -3.85 18.44
C ASP A 371 -19.63 -4.97 19.41
N MET A 372 -18.48 -5.61 19.18
CA MET A 372 -17.85 -6.52 20.13
C MET A 372 -17.47 -5.80 21.43
N HIS A 373 -16.96 -4.57 21.35
CA HIS A 373 -16.66 -3.77 22.53
C HIS A 373 -17.93 -3.40 23.30
N GLU A 374 -19.04 -3.08 22.62
CA GLU A 374 -20.33 -2.86 23.29
C GLU A 374 -20.84 -4.11 24.01
N LEU A 375 -20.61 -5.30 23.44
CA LEU A 375 -20.89 -6.57 24.12
C LEU A 375 -19.99 -6.76 25.35
N ASP A 376 -18.70 -6.44 25.25
CA ASP A 376 -17.76 -6.45 26.39
C ASP A 376 -18.24 -5.49 27.50
N LEU A 377 -18.71 -4.29 27.16
CA LEU A 377 -19.24 -3.31 28.13
C LEU A 377 -20.56 -3.79 28.77
N LYS A 378 -21.39 -4.52 28.02
CA LYS A 378 -22.59 -5.13 28.60
C LYS A 378 -22.23 -6.20 29.61
N LEU A 379 -21.34 -7.12 29.25
CA LEU A 379 -20.78 -8.12 30.16
C LEU A 379 -20.22 -7.46 31.43
N GLN A 380 -19.47 -6.36 31.26
CA GLN A 380 -18.94 -5.55 32.37
C GLN A 380 -20.04 -5.02 33.31
N SER A 381 -21.13 -4.47 32.76
CA SER A 381 -22.24 -3.94 33.56
C SER A 381 -22.95 -5.03 34.37
N TYR A 382 -23.11 -6.22 33.78
CA TYR A 382 -23.76 -7.35 34.44
C TYR A 382 -22.90 -7.95 35.55
N LEU A 383 -21.58 -8.03 35.34
CA LEU A 383 -20.63 -8.41 36.39
C LEU A 383 -20.75 -7.49 37.62
N CYS A 384 -21.01 -6.20 37.43
CA CYS A 384 -21.26 -5.28 38.55
C CYS A 384 -22.49 -5.71 39.35
N GLY A 385 -23.62 -5.99 38.67
CA GLY A 385 -24.87 -6.43 39.28
C GLY A 385 -24.74 -7.75 40.04
N VAL A 386 -24.10 -8.77 39.45
CA VAL A 386 -23.91 -10.07 40.11
C VAL A 386 -22.98 -9.96 41.34
N LEU A 387 -21.98 -9.07 41.30
CA LEU A 387 -21.13 -8.75 42.45
C LEU A 387 -21.88 -7.99 43.57
N HIS A 388 -23.12 -7.54 43.36
CA HIS A 388 -23.97 -6.97 44.41
C HIS A 388 -24.85 -8.01 45.09
N GLU A 389 -25.23 -9.09 44.40
CA GLU A 389 -26.23 -10.07 44.88
C GLU A 389 -25.61 -11.32 45.55
N GLY A 390 -24.29 -11.53 45.45
CA GLY A 390 -23.53 -12.46 46.29
C GLY A 390 -23.63 -13.95 45.93
N GLU A 391 -24.21 -14.31 44.79
CA GLU A 391 -24.51 -15.71 44.43
C GLU A 391 -23.30 -16.51 43.88
N VAL A 392 -22.21 -15.84 43.42
CA VAL A 392 -20.98 -16.49 42.91
C VAL A 392 -19.74 -15.88 43.56
N SER A 393 -18.78 -16.71 44.02
CA SER A 393 -17.54 -16.20 44.62
C SER A 393 -16.69 -15.46 43.60
N LYS A 394 -16.32 -14.22 43.94
CA LYS A 394 -15.50 -13.30 43.14
C LYS A 394 -14.20 -13.94 42.65
N GLU A 395 -13.59 -14.77 43.50
CA GLU A 395 -12.34 -15.48 43.21
C GLU A 395 -12.52 -16.47 42.05
N ALA A 396 -13.70 -17.10 41.94
CA ALA A 396 -14.02 -18.01 40.84
C ALA A 396 -14.24 -17.26 39.51
N LEU A 397 -14.90 -16.10 39.55
CA LEU A 397 -15.12 -15.25 38.37
C LEU A 397 -13.79 -14.69 37.81
N LEU A 398 -12.90 -14.21 38.69
CA LEU A 398 -11.61 -13.62 38.29
C LEU A 398 -10.51 -14.64 37.98
N ALA A 399 -10.76 -15.92 38.26
CA ALA A 399 -9.89 -17.03 37.87
C ALA A 399 -10.17 -17.54 36.43
N ASP A 400 -11.31 -17.18 35.83
CA ASP A 400 -11.62 -17.55 34.45
C ASP A 400 -10.74 -16.78 33.45
N VAL A 401 -10.37 -17.45 32.35
CA VAL A 401 -9.48 -16.92 31.31
C VAL A 401 -10.09 -15.72 30.57
N HIS A 402 -11.42 -15.68 30.43
CA HIS A 402 -12.13 -14.60 29.75
C HIS A 402 -12.55 -13.52 30.74
N LEU A 403 -13.18 -13.89 31.86
CA LEU A 403 -13.68 -12.91 32.85
C LEU A 403 -12.57 -12.30 33.73
N GLY A 404 -11.42 -12.97 33.86
CA GLY A 404 -10.23 -12.41 34.54
C GLY A 404 -9.72 -11.12 33.90
N LYS A 405 -10.12 -10.80 32.67
CA LYS A 405 -9.82 -9.52 32.00
C LYS A 405 -10.53 -8.32 32.65
N PHE A 406 -11.61 -8.56 33.39
CA PHE A 406 -12.26 -7.53 34.20
C PHE A 406 -11.57 -7.27 35.55
N ARG A 407 -10.44 -7.93 35.88
CA ARG A 407 -9.79 -7.81 37.20
C ARG A 407 -9.50 -6.37 37.62
N CYS A 408 -8.89 -5.57 36.73
CA CYS A 408 -8.59 -4.17 37.03
C CYS A 408 -9.86 -3.33 37.22
N TYR A 409 -10.90 -3.61 36.42
CA TYR A 409 -12.20 -2.97 36.57
C TYR A 409 -12.87 -3.33 37.90
N VAL A 410 -12.91 -4.62 38.26
CA VAL A 410 -13.49 -5.11 39.52
C VAL A 410 -12.76 -4.52 40.73
N GLN A 411 -11.43 -4.48 40.71
CA GLN A 411 -10.62 -3.86 41.78
C GLN A 411 -10.95 -2.37 41.96
N ALA A 412 -11.14 -1.64 40.87
CA ALA A 412 -11.50 -0.22 40.94
C ALA A 412 -12.94 -0.01 41.45
N ILE A 413 -13.88 -0.90 41.11
CA ILE A 413 -15.23 -0.87 41.71
C ILE A 413 -15.18 -1.12 43.21
N GLU A 414 -14.37 -2.06 43.68
CA GLU A 414 -14.25 -2.33 45.12
C GLU A 414 -13.63 -1.17 45.88
N GLN A 415 -12.62 -0.53 45.32
CA GLN A 415 -12.06 0.69 45.90
C GLN A 415 -13.11 1.81 45.95
N ALA A 416 -13.90 1.96 44.88
CA ALA A 416 -15.00 2.91 44.86
C ALA A 416 -16.13 2.56 45.84
N ARG A 417 -16.38 1.27 46.14
CA ARG A 417 -17.30 0.83 47.19
C ARG A 417 -16.75 1.15 48.58
N GLY A 418 -15.47 0.88 48.83
CA GLY A 418 -14.85 1.25 50.10
C GLY A 418 -14.90 2.75 50.40
N LEU A 419 -14.82 3.59 49.37
CA LEU A 419 -15.02 5.04 49.47
C LEU A 419 -16.49 5.42 49.75
N ASP A 420 -17.46 4.72 49.15
CA ASP A 420 -18.88 4.92 49.46
C ASP A 420 -19.20 4.49 50.90
N ASP A 421 -18.71 3.33 51.35
CA ASP A 421 -18.88 2.84 52.74
C ASP A 421 -18.26 3.82 53.75
N GLU A 422 -17.14 4.46 53.40
CA GLU A 422 -16.53 5.52 54.22
C GLU A 422 -17.36 6.82 54.20
N ALA A 423 -17.93 7.18 53.05
CA ALA A 423 -18.84 8.32 52.95
C ALA A 423 -20.14 8.11 53.75
N ASP A 424 -20.67 6.89 53.78
CA ASP A 424 -21.88 6.56 54.53
C ASP A 424 -21.61 6.57 56.05
N ARG A 425 -20.42 6.12 56.50
CA ARG A 425 -19.99 6.32 57.91
C ARG A 425 -19.87 7.79 58.30
N VAL A 426 -19.32 8.63 57.40
CA VAL A 426 -19.25 10.08 57.61
C VAL A 426 -20.65 10.71 57.60
N GLU A 427 -21.60 10.16 56.84
CA GLU A 427 -22.99 10.61 56.83
C GLU A 427 -23.74 10.27 58.13
N GLU A 428 -23.48 9.10 58.72
CA GLU A 428 -23.96 8.76 60.07
C GLU A 428 -23.37 9.71 61.13
N GLU A 429 -22.05 9.97 61.10
CA GLU A 429 -21.39 10.89 62.03
C GLU A 429 -21.87 12.34 61.86
N LEU A 430 -22.08 12.78 60.61
CA LEU A 430 -22.68 14.06 60.28
C LEU A 430 -24.07 14.18 60.91
N HIS A 431 -24.90 13.14 60.82
CA HIS A 431 -26.24 13.14 61.40
C HIS A 431 -26.20 13.28 62.93
N ASP A 432 -25.28 12.58 63.61
CA ASP A 432 -25.08 12.71 65.05
C ASP A 432 -24.62 14.13 65.44
N GLN A 433 -23.69 14.72 64.70
CA GLN A 433 -23.20 16.09 64.92
C GLN A 433 -24.26 17.17 64.60
N GLU A 434 -25.08 16.97 63.57
CA GLU A 434 -26.23 17.83 63.26
C GLU A 434 -27.27 17.81 64.40
N ASN A 435 -27.52 16.62 64.98
CA ASN A 435 -28.41 16.46 66.14
C ASN A 435 -27.84 17.17 67.39
N GLU A 436 -26.54 17.06 67.65
CA GLU A 436 -25.86 17.79 68.73
C GLU A 436 -25.90 19.30 68.51
N LEU A 437 -25.65 19.77 67.29
CA LEU A 437 -25.72 21.19 66.92
C LEU A 437 -27.13 21.76 67.09
N ALA A 438 -28.17 20.99 66.71
CA ALA A 438 -29.56 21.36 66.94
C ALA A 438 -29.91 21.45 68.44
N TRP A 439 -29.39 20.54 69.26
CA TRP A 439 -29.52 20.58 70.71
C TRP A 439 -28.82 21.80 71.33
N LEU A 440 -27.58 22.11 70.90
CA LEU A 440 -26.83 23.29 71.33
C LEU A 440 -27.57 24.60 70.95
N ALA A 441 -28.15 24.67 69.75
CA ALA A 441 -28.97 25.80 69.31
C ALA A 441 -30.23 25.99 70.18
N CYS A 442 -30.87 24.90 70.63
CA CYS A 442 -32.03 24.96 71.53
C CYS A 442 -31.65 25.44 72.94
N CYS A 443 -30.54 24.95 73.50
CA CYS A 443 -30.04 25.34 74.83
C CYS A 443 -29.64 26.82 74.89
N ASN A 444 -29.10 27.37 73.79
CA ASN A 444 -28.71 28.78 73.67
C ASN A 444 -29.89 29.77 73.80
N GLY A 445 -31.14 29.28 73.60
CA GLY A 445 -32.35 30.09 73.72
C GLY A 445 -32.87 30.31 75.16
N THR A 446 -32.33 29.60 76.17
CA THR A 446 -32.96 29.55 77.51
C THR A 446 -32.12 30.02 78.70
N THR A 447 -30.77 30.02 78.70
CA THR A 447 -29.97 30.62 79.80
C THR A 447 -28.49 30.79 79.44
N GLU A 448 -27.88 31.88 79.95
CA GLU A 448 -26.44 32.25 79.97
C GLU A 448 -25.55 31.84 78.78
N LYS A 449 -25.23 32.85 77.93
CA LYS A 449 -24.23 32.88 76.86
C LYS A 449 -23.36 31.62 76.74
N LEU A 450 -23.78 30.68 75.88
CA LEU A 450 -22.84 29.75 75.27
C LEU A 450 -21.86 30.60 74.44
N ASP A 451 -20.55 30.34 74.55
CA ASP A 451 -19.53 31.12 73.84
C ASP A 451 -19.76 31.02 72.32
N GLU A 452 -19.87 32.17 71.65
CA GLU A 452 -20.11 32.25 70.19
C GLU A 452 -19.03 31.48 69.41
N ALA A 453 -17.83 31.37 69.99
CA ALA A 453 -16.74 30.56 69.49
C ALA A 453 -17.07 29.06 69.46
N VAL A 454 -17.76 28.52 70.47
CA VAL A 454 -18.10 27.08 70.59
C VAL A 454 -19.16 26.68 69.56
N PHE A 455 -20.16 27.55 69.32
CA PHE A 455 -21.16 27.30 68.29
C PHE A 455 -20.57 27.41 66.88
N ALA A 456 -19.69 28.39 66.64
CA ALA A 456 -18.99 28.53 65.37
C ALA A 456 -18.05 27.34 65.08
N GLU A 457 -17.39 26.80 66.10
CA GLU A 457 -16.58 25.58 66.00
C GLU A 457 -17.42 24.36 65.62
N ALA A 458 -18.57 24.15 66.27
CA ALA A 458 -19.48 23.06 65.94
C ALA A 458 -20.06 23.18 64.50
N CYS A 459 -20.42 24.39 64.05
CA CYS A 459 -20.82 24.62 62.66
C CYS A 459 -19.69 24.28 61.68
N SER A 460 -18.45 24.66 62.01
CA SER A 460 -17.28 24.36 61.17
C SER A 460 -17.00 22.86 61.08
N MET A 461 -17.27 22.10 62.15
CA MET A 461 -17.12 20.63 62.14
C MET A 461 -18.13 19.96 61.21
N VAL A 462 -19.40 20.38 61.27
CA VAL A 462 -20.47 19.90 60.36
C VAL A 462 -20.13 20.24 58.89
N GLU A 463 -19.68 21.47 58.61
CA GLU A 463 -19.25 21.87 57.26
C GLU A 463 -18.09 21.03 56.72
N GLU A 464 -17.13 20.66 57.58
CA GLU A 464 -15.99 19.82 57.19
C GLU A 464 -16.41 18.38 56.90
N LEU A 465 -17.31 17.80 57.71
CA LEU A 465 -17.88 16.47 57.48
C LEU A 465 -18.67 16.42 56.16
N VAL A 466 -19.46 17.46 55.83
CA VAL A 466 -20.14 17.58 54.54
C VAL A 466 -19.13 17.60 53.38
N ARG A 467 -18.08 18.42 53.46
CA ARG A 467 -17.03 18.47 52.43
C ARG A 467 -16.31 17.13 52.28
N GLN A 468 -16.05 16.44 53.37
CA GLN A 468 -15.40 15.14 53.37
C GLN A 468 -16.29 14.08 52.68
N LYS A 469 -17.58 14.01 53.02
CA LYS A 469 -18.56 13.13 52.37
C LYS A 469 -18.63 13.37 50.86
N ASP A 470 -18.79 14.62 50.44
CA ASP A 470 -18.93 14.98 49.03
C ASP A 470 -17.64 14.68 48.24
N SER A 471 -16.48 14.91 48.85
CA SER A 471 -15.16 14.56 48.28
C SER A 471 -15.00 13.06 48.07
N LEU A 472 -15.43 12.24 49.04
CA LEU A 472 -15.38 10.78 48.95
C LEU A 472 -16.32 10.25 47.84
N ARG A 473 -17.57 10.74 47.79
CA ARG A 473 -18.53 10.36 46.73
C ARG A 473 -18.05 10.78 45.34
N SER A 474 -17.50 11.97 45.19
CA SER A 474 -16.94 12.45 43.92
C SER A 474 -15.74 11.61 43.43
N LYS A 475 -14.83 11.23 44.33
CA LYS A 475 -13.69 10.34 44.02
C LYS A 475 -14.16 8.95 43.60
N ALA A 476 -15.18 8.40 44.28
CA ALA A 476 -15.76 7.11 43.93
C ALA A 476 -16.39 7.13 42.53
N GLU A 477 -17.11 8.20 42.18
CA GLU A 477 -17.71 8.39 40.86
C GLU A 477 -16.65 8.54 39.74
N GLU A 478 -15.61 9.36 39.97
CA GLU A 478 -14.49 9.52 39.02
C GLU A 478 -13.73 8.20 38.80
N MET A 479 -13.55 7.40 39.85
CA MET A 479 -12.90 6.10 39.79
C MET A 479 -13.73 5.11 38.97
N ARG A 480 -15.05 5.04 39.17
CA ARG A 480 -15.97 4.21 38.35
C ARG A 480 -15.91 4.59 36.87
N LEU A 481 -15.87 5.88 36.57
CA LEU A 481 -15.81 6.39 35.19
C LEU A 481 -14.50 6.01 34.49
N LYS A 482 -13.37 6.09 35.20
CA LYS A 482 -12.03 5.77 34.68
C LYS A 482 -11.75 4.26 34.60
N ALA A 483 -12.46 3.45 35.38
CA ALA A 483 -12.24 2.01 35.49
C ALA A 483 -12.75 1.19 34.28
N SER A 484 -13.61 1.77 33.44
CA SER A 484 -14.23 1.03 32.32
C SER A 484 -13.18 0.41 31.39
N ILE A 485 -13.49 -0.78 30.88
CA ILE A 485 -12.60 -1.47 29.94
C ILE A 485 -12.39 -0.61 28.70
N LYS A 486 -11.13 -0.52 28.26
CA LYS A 486 -10.77 0.15 27.01
C LYS A 486 -11.00 -0.80 25.83
N LYS A 487 -11.31 -0.23 24.67
CA LYS A 487 -11.45 -0.98 23.42
C LYS A 487 -10.17 -1.79 23.15
N GLY A 488 -10.31 -3.12 23.03
CA GLY A 488 -9.19 -4.06 22.83
C GLY A 488 -8.86 -4.91 24.05
N ASP A 489 -9.25 -4.49 25.26
CA ASP A 489 -8.90 -5.19 26.51
C ASP A 489 -10.02 -6.14 27.00
N GLY A 490 -11.20 -6.07 26.38
CA GLY A 490 -12.36 -6.87 26.78
C GLY A 490 -12.28 -8.33 26.33
N PRO A 491 -13.11 -9.23 26.91
CA PRO A 491 -13.13 -10.67 26.61
C PRO A 491 -13.18 -11.02 25.13
N LEU A 492 -13.97 -10.28 24.34
CA LEU A 492 -14.13 -10.49 22.91
C LEU A 492 -13.03 -9.77 22.12
N THR A 493 -12.85 -8.47 22.38
CA THR A 493 -11.96 -7.62 21.56
C THR A 493 -10.48 -8.00 21.66
N SER A 494 -10.04 -8.51 22.80
CA SER A 494 -8.64 -8.96 23.00
C SER A 494 -8.28 -10.25 22.25
N GLN A 495 -9.28 -11.06 21.85
CA GLN A 495 -9.02 -12.30 21.07
C GLN A 495 -8.78 -12.02 19.58
N LEU A 496 -9.09 -10.81 19.10
CA LEU A 496 -8.97 -10.46 17.69
C LEU A 496 -7.53 -10.54 17.19
N ASP A 497 -6.55 -10.06 17.96
CA ASP A 497 -5.14 -10.08 17.51
C ASP A 497 -4.56 -11.50 17.47
N ASP A 498 -4.93 -12.35 18.42
CA ASP A 498 -4.52 -13.76 18.43
C ASP A 498 -5.11 -14.51 17.24
N LEU A 499 -6.39 -14.28 16.96
CA LEU A 499 -7.07 -14.86 15.80
C LEU A 499 -6.49 -14.38 14.47
N LEU A 500 -6.16 -13.08 14.36
CA LEU A 500 -5.49 -12.58 13.17
C LEU A 500 -4.12 -13.24 12.99
N GLN A 501 -3.39 -13.50 14.09
CA GLN A 501 -2.11 -14.20 14.04
C GLN A 501 -2.24 -15.67 13.60
N THR A 502 -3.26 -16.42 14.03
CA THR A 502 -3.50 -17.80 13.55
C THR A 502 -3.75 -17.80 12.04
N LEU A 503 -4.44 -16.79 11.52
CA LEU A 503 -4.67 -16.55 10.09
C LEU A 503 -3.46 -15.93 9.35
N ARG A 504 -2.30 -15.82 10.02
CA ARG A 504 -1.05 -15.24 9.49
C ARG A 504 -1.23 -13.79 9.02
N VAL A 505 -2.10 -13.04 9.67
CA VAL A 505 -2.36 -11.61 9.45
C VAL A 505 -1.80 -10.81 10.61
N LYS A 506 -0.92 -9.85 10.31
CA LYS A 506 -0.32 -8.96 11.33
C LYS A 506 -0.70 -7.51 11.04
N ARG A 507 -1.40 -6.87 11.97
CA ARG A 507 -1.75 -5.44 11.87
C ARG A 507 -0.48 -4.60 12.03
N GLN A 508 -0.29 -3.59 11.17
CA GLN A 508 0.90 -2.73 11.25
C GLN A 508 0.72 -1.65 12.33
N ALA A 509 1.40 -1.81 13.47
CA ALA A 509 1.25 -0.96 14.66
C ALA A 509 1.48 0.55 14.41
N PHE A 510 2.38 0.90 13.48
CA PHE A 510 2.74 2.30 13.20
C PHE A 510 1.79 3.04 12.24
N HIS A 511 0.87 2.33 11.58
CA HIS A 511 -0.06 2.90 10.59
C HIS A 511 -1.51 2.65 11.01
N SER A 512 -1.87 3.03 12.24
CA SER A 512 -3.24 2.90 12.75
C SER A 512 -3.80 1.47 12.70
N ASN A 513 -2.96 0.45 12.94
CA ASN A 513 -3.31 -0.96 12.82
C ASN A 513 -3.84 -1.35 11.43
N SER A 514 -3.17 -0.90 10.37
CA SER A 514 -3.58 -1.12 8.98
C SER A 514 -3.39 -2.56 8.50
N PHE A 515 -4.23 -2.95 7.52
CA PHE A 515 -4.11 -4.16 6.72
C PHE A 515 -3.39 -3.84 5.39
N ASN A 516 -2.73 -4.84 4.81
CA ASN A 516 -2.21 -4.78 3.44
C ASN A 516 -3.10 -5.60 2.49
N GLY A 517 -2.85 -5.52 1.18
CA GLY A 517 -3.69 -6.20 0.17
C GLY A 517 -3.77 -7.71 0.38
N ASN A 518 -2.65 -8.35 0.72
CA ASN A 518 -2.60 -9.79 0.98
C ASN A 518 -3.40 -10.20 2.22
N HIS A 519 -3.40 -9.37 3.27
CA HIS A 519 -4.22 -9.61 4.45
C HIS A 519 -5.70 -9.54 4.10
N VAL A 520 -6.13 -8.52 3.35
CA VAL A 520 -7.53 -8.37 2.95
C VAL A 520 -7.99 -9.52 2.06
N ASN A 521 -7.20 -9.92 1.06
CA ASN A 521 -7.54 -11.06 0.21
C ASN A 521 -7.71 -12.36 1.00
N ARG A 522 -6.89 -12.57 2.04
CA ARG A 522 -7.00 -13.74 2.92
C ARG A 522 -8.23 -13.67 3.83
N MET A 523 -8.50 -12.51 4.42
CA MET A 523 -9.62 -12.33 5.35
C MET A 523 -10.99 -12.30 4.66
N LEU A 524 -11.02 -12.10 3.34
CA LEU A 524 -12.24 -12.18 2.51
C LEU A 524 -12.47 -13.59 1.94
N GLN A 525 -11.75 -14.62 2.42
CA GLN A 525 -12.08 -16.01 2.13
C GLN A 525 -13.15 -16.51 3.12
N ASP A 526 -14.02 -17.41 2.67
CA ASP A 526 -15.16 -17.89 3.45
C ASP A 526 -14.73 -18.47 4.81
N ASP A 527 -13.69 -19.32 4.84
CA ASP A 527 -13.15 -19.89 6.09
C ASP A 527 -12.70 -18.81 7.09
N ALA A 528 -12.03 -17.76 6.60
CA ALA A 528 -11.53 -16.68 7.46
C ALA A 528 -12.66 -15.79 7.97
N ILE A 529 -13.69 -15.56 7.17
CA ILE A 529 -14.90 -14.84 7.58
C ILE A 529 -15.61 -15.63 8.68
N ASP A 530 -15.81 -16.93 8.48
CA ASP A 530 -16.47 -17.82 9.44
C ASP A 530 -15.70 -17.94 10.76
N GLU A 531 -14.37 -18.04 10.70
CA GLU A 531 -13.53 -18.06 11.89
C GLU A 531 -13.61 -16.74 12.66
N LEU A 532 -13.52 -15.60 11.95
CA LEU A 532 -13.58 -14.24 12.50
C LEU A 532 -14.91 -13.94 13.18
N THR A 533 -16.03 -14.13 12.48
CA THR A 533 -17.34 -13.73 12.99
C THR A 533 -17.88 -14.75 14.00
N GLY A 534 -17.61 -16.04 13.79
CA GLY A 534 -18.02 -17.10 14.71
C GLY A 534 -17.31 -17.04 16.07
N MET A 535 -16.17 -16.34 16.18
CA MET A 535 -15.46 -16.18 17.46
C MET A 535 -16.30 -15.44 18.51
N VAL A 536 -17.15 -14.50 18.06
CA VAL A 536 -18.05 -13.73 18.93
C VAL A 536 -19.02 -14.67 19.66
N GLU A 537 -19.76 -15.47 18.90
CA GLU A 537 -20.72 -16.44 19.44
C GLU A 537 -20.02 -17.51 20.30
N ARG A 538 -18.93 -18.12 19.80
CA ARG A 538 -18.18 -19.15 20.55
C ARG A 538 -17.69 -18.65 21.90
N THR A 539 -17.23 -17.41 21.99
CA THR A 539 -16.75 -16.83 23.25
C THR A 539 -17.88 -16.59 24.22
N VAL A 540 -18.98 -15.98 23.76
CA VAL A 540 -20.13 -15.67 24.62
C VAL A 540 -20.79 -16.95 25.13
N THR A 541 -20.96 -17.97 24.28
CA THR A 541 -21.52 -19.27 24.70
C THR A 541 -20.62 -19.95 25.74
N LYS A 542 -19.30 -19.96 25.54
CA LYS A 542 -18.36 -20.53 26.53
C LYS A 542 -18.42 -19.82 27.89
N ILE A 543 -18.64 -18.51 27.88
CA ILE A 543 -18.82 -17.75 29.13
C ILE A 543 -20.15 -18.14 29.78
N MET A 544 -21.24 -18.24 29.02
CA MET A 544 -22.55 -18.60 29.54
C MET A 544 -22.65 -20.05 30.04
N ASP A 545 -21.99 -21.01 29.37
CA ASP A 545 -21.95 -22.42 29.82
C ASP A 545 -21.30 -22.57 31.19
N LYS A 546 -20.31 -21.71 31.51
CA LYS A 546 -19.63 -21.70 32.81
C LYS A 546 -20.37 -20.90 33.87
N PHE A 547 -21.15 -19.90 33.46
CA PHE A 547 -21.84 -18.96 34.33
C PHE A 547 -23.30 -18.80 33.85
N PRO A 548 -24.18 -19.78 34.17
CA PRO A 548 -25.56 -19.82 33.69
C PRO A 548 -26.44 -18.68 34.22
N ASP A 549 -26.02 -18.02 35.30
CA ASP A 549 -26.72 -16.87 35.90
C ASP A 549 -26.51 -15.57 35.13
N LEU A 550 -25.64 -15.58 34.11
CA LEU A 550 -25.49 -14.44 33.20
C LEU A 550 -26.74 -14.25 32.33
N PRO A 551 -27.06 -13.01 31.93
CA PRO A 551 -28.28 -12.73 31.18
C PRO A 551 -28.37 -13.52 29.88
N LEU A 552 -29.44 -14.31 29.75
CA LEU A 552 -29.73 -15.09 28.54
C LEU A 552 -29.82 -14.24 27.27
N SER A 553 -30.05 -12.93 27.39
CA SER A 553 -30.07 -11.98 26.27
C SER A 553 -28.71 -11.77 25.58
N LEU A 554 -27.61 -12.19 26.19
CA LEU A 554 -26.25 -12.00 25.64
C LEU A 554 -25.99 -12.91 24.44
N VAL A 555 -26.40 -14.20 24.49
CA VAL A 555 -26.25 -15.14 23.37
C VAL A 555 -27.01 -14.68 22.12
N PRO A 556 -28.32 -14.37 22.16
CA PRO A 556 -29.04 -13.90 20.98
C PRO A 556 -28.44 -12.64 20.37
N ARG A 557 -27.93 -11.72 21.19
CA ARG A 557 -27.25 -10.51 20.71
C ARG A 557 -25.91 -10.85 20.05
N ALA A 558 -25.11 -11.73 20.64
CA ALA A 558 -23.85 -12.19 20.07
C ALA A 558 -24.05 -12.93 18.74
N THR A 559 -25.04 -13.83 18.66
CA THR A 559 -25.43 -14.54 17.43
C THR A 559 -25.90 -13.55 16.36
N SER A 560 -26.71 -12.54 16.73
CA SER A 560 -27.15 -11.48 15.81
C SER A 560 -25.97 -10.64 15.29
N THR A 561 -25.04 -10.24 16.15
CA THR A 561 -23.81 -9.53 15.76
C THR A 561 -22.96 -10.39 14.82
N ALA A 562 -22.70 -11.66 15.17
CA ALA A 562 -21.93 -12.57 14.34
C ALA A 562 -22.56 -12.77 12.95
N GLY A 563 -23.88 -13.00 12.90
CA GLY A 563 -24.61 -13.16 11.64
C GLY A 563 -24.59 -11.91 10.76
N THR A 564 -24.77 -10.73 11.37
CA THR A 564 -24.77 -9.45 10.65
C THR A 564 -23.42 -9.19 9.98
N TYR A 565 -22.31 -9.36 10.72
CA TYR A 565 -20.98 -9.13 10.16
C TYR A 565 -20.55 -10.23 9.21
N LYS A 566 -20.98 -11.49 9.40
CA LYS A 566 -20.76 -12.57 8.43
C LYS A 566 -21.35 -12.19 7.09
N GLU A 567 -22.62 -11.80 7.06
CA GLU A 567 -23.30 -11.40 5.84
C GLU A 567 -22.67 -10.14 5.22
N LEU A 568 -22.27 -9.15 6.04
CA LEU A 568 -21.56 -7.96 5.58
C LEU A 568 -20.25 -8.31 4.86
N PHE A 569 -19.40 -9.13 5.50
CA PHE A 569 -18.12 -9.54 4.94
C PHE A 569 -18.30 -10.40 3.69
N SER A 570 -19.22 -11.37 3.69
CA SER A 570 -19.48 -12.24 2.54
C SER A 570 -19.99 -11.48 1.32
N ARG A 571 -20.91 -10.52 1.51
CA ARG A 571 -21.37 -9.64 0.42
C ARG A 571 -20.24 -8.79 -0.13
N PHE A 572 -19.40 -8.24 0.74
CA PHE A 572 -18.25 -7.47 0.32
C PHE A 572 -17.18 -8.32 -0.37
N ALA A 573 -16.92 -9.54 0.12
CA ALA A 573 -16.00 -10.50 -0.47
C ALA A 573 -16.41 -10.86 -1.90
N ARG A 574 -17.71 -11.04 -2.15
CA ARG A 574 -18.25 -11.25 -3.49
C ARG A 574 -17.95 -10.07 -4.41
N CYS A 575 -18.20 -8.84 -3.97
CA CYS A 575 -17.85 -7.63 -4.74
C CYS A 575 -16.36 -7.62 -5.06
N HIS A 576 -15.51 -7.77 -4.04
CA HIS A 576 -14.06 -7.76 -4.16
C HIS A 576 -13.57 -8.78 -5.19
N LYS A 577 -14.03 -10.03 -5.13
CA LYS A 577 -13.63 -11.10 -6.07
C LYS A 577 -13.97 -10.75 -7.53
N LEU A 578 -15.11 -10.10 -7.75
CA LEU A 578 -15.60 -9.76 -9.09
C LEU A 578 -14.87 -8.57 -9.72
N TYR A 579 -14.42 -7.57 -8.95
CA TYR A 579 -13.73 -6.41 -9.53
C TYR A 579 -12.20 -6.44 -9.41
N SER A 580 -11.61 -7.19 -8.47
CA SER A 580 -10.18 -7.06 -8.13
C SER A 580 -9.24 -7.81 -9.06
N HIS A 581 -9.75 -8.67 -9.95
CA HIS A 581 -8.94 -9.44 -10.88
C HIS A 581 -8.40 -8.61 -12.05
N GLY A 582 -7.35 -9.11 -12.70
CA GLY A 582 -6.75 -8.49 -13.89
C GLY A 582 -7.27 -9.00 -15.23
N GLY A 583 -8.17 -9.98 -15.23
CA GLY A 583 -8.75 -10.53 -16.46
C GLY A 583 -9.75 -9.61 -17.16
N PRO A 584 -10.05 -9.88 -18.45
CA PRO A 584 -11.12 -9.21 -19.18
C PRO A 584 -12.49 -9.50 -18.55
N MET A 585 -13.42 -8.57 -18.71
CA MET A 585 -14.79 -8.69 -18.19
C MET A 585 -15.81 -8.58 -19.32
N GLU A 586 -16.70 -9.57 -19.40
CA GLU A 586 -17.87 -9.56 -20.28
C GLU A 586 -19.06 -8.90 -19.59
N GLU A 587 -20.04 -8.43 -20.38
CA GLU A 587 -21.22 -7.73 -19.86
C GLU A 587 -22.01 -8.53 -18.82
N THR A 588 -22.05 -9.86 -18.93
CA THR A 588 -22.68 -10.74 -17.93
C THR A 588 -21.99 -10.67 -16.57
N ALA A 589 -20.65 -10.68 -16.55
CA ALA A 589 -19.85 -10.52 -15.33
C ALA A 589 -19.96 -9.11 -14.75
N VAL A 590 -20.06 -8.09 -15.61
CA VAL A 590 -20.30 -6.70 -15.19
C VAL A 590 -21.68 -6.54 -14.54
N CYS A 591 -22.72 -7.16 -15.10
CA CYS A 591 -24.06 -7.20 -14.50
C CYS A 591 -24.07 -7.95 -13.16
N GLU A 592 -23.31 -9.05 -13.03
CA GLU A 592 -23.16 -9.74 -11.75
C GLU A 592 -22.51 -8.85 -10.70
N LEU A 593 -21.46 -8.11 -11.06
CA LEU A 593 -20.79 -7.15 -10.18
C LEU A 593 -21.74 -6.03 -9.74
N ASP A 594 -22.51 -5.44 -10.67
CA ASP A 594 -23.50 -4.40 -10.36
C ASP A 594 -24.55 -4.89 -9.35
N LYS A 595 -25.05 -6.13 -9.55
CA LYS A 595 -25.96 -6.76 -8.60
C LYS A 595 -25.30 -6.98 -7.23
N ALA A 596 -24.08 -7.52 -7.19
CA ALA A 596 -23.36 -7.76 -5.94
C ALA A 596 -23.12 -6.46 -5.15
N ILE A 597 -22.77 -5.37 -5.84
CA ILE A 597 -22.58 -4.05 -5.23
C ILE A 597 -23.90 -3.52 -4.67
N LYS A 598 -25.00 -3.59 -5.42
CA LYS A 598 -26.33 -3.18 -4.94
C LYS A 598 -26.77 -4.00 -3.72
N ASP A 599 -26.55 -5.32 -3.75
CA ASP A 599 -26.85 -6.23 -2.65
C ASP A 599 -26.02 -5.90 -1.40
N PHE A 600 -24.74 -5.54 -1.55
CA PHE A 600 -23.87 -5.09 -0.47
C PHE A 600 -24.30 -3.73 0.10
N MET A 601 -24.56 -2.75 -0.76
CA MET A 601 -24.93 -1.39 -0.35
C MET A 601 -26.30 -1.35 0.34
N SER A 602 -27.28 -2.11 -0.17
CA SER A 602 -28.60 -2.27 0.47
C SER A 602 -28.46 -2.88 1.87
N PHE A 603 -27.67 -3.95 1.99
CA PHE A 603 -27.42 -4.60 3.27
C PHE A 603 -26.73 -3.65 4.26
N TYR A 604 -25.70 -2.93 3.82
CA TYR A 604 -24.95 -1.97 4.64
C TYR A 604 -25.87 -0.87 5.20
N ARG A 605 -26.68 -0.24 4.34
CA ARG A 605 -27.59 0.84 4.76
C ARG A 605 -28.68 0.38 5.72
N SER A 606 -29.13 -0.87 5.58
CA SER A 606 -30.22 -1.42 6.40
C SER A 606 -29.75 -1.98 7.75
N ASN A 607 -28.51 -2.48 7.84
CA ASN A 607 -28.03 -3.24 9.00
C ASN A 607 -26.89 -2.58 9.78
N VAL A 608 -26.34 -1.45 9.31
CA VAL A 608 -25.29 -0.71 10.03
C VAL A 608 -25.87 0.60 10.59
N PRO A 609 -26.20 0.66 11.90
CA PRO A 609 -26.78 1.84 12.52
C PRO A 609 -25.84 3.05 12.39
N ASN A 610 -26.38 4.22 12.04
CA ASN A 610 -25.60 5.46 11.84
C ASN A 610 -24.42 5.31 10.83
N GLY A 611 -24.50 4.29 9.96
CA GLY A 611 -23.47 3.97 8.98
C GLY A 611 -23.40 5.03 7.88
N THR A 612 -22.38 5.89 7.95
CA THR A 612 -22.10 6.84 6.86
C THR A 612 -21.49 6.15 5.64
N VAL A 613 -21.77 6.65 4.44
CA VAL A 613 -21.16 6.19 3.19
C VAL A 613 -19.83 6.95 2.99
N PRO A 614 -18.65 6.32 3.14
CA PRO A 614 -17.38 6.95 2.81
C PRO A 614 -17.18 7.04 1.29
N ILE A 615 -16.23 7.88 0.86
CA ILE A 615 -15.90 8.05 -0.57
C ILE A 615 -15.59 6.72 -1.27
N LYS A 616 -14.98 5.76 -0.57
CA LYS A 616 -14.67 4.42 -1.11
C LYS A 616 -15.91 3.57 -1.40
N MET A 617 -16.98 3.73 -0.61
CA MET A 617 -18.26 3.07 -0.90
C MET A 617 -18.96 3.75 -2.08
N HIS A 618 -18.92 5.08 -2.16
CA HIS A 618 -19.45 5.80 -3.33
C HIS A 618 -18.71 5.44 -4.62
N MET A 619 -17.38 5.35 -4.59
CA MET A 619 -16.59 4.86 -5.73
C MET A 619 -17.04 3.46 -6.15
N LEU A 620 -17.21 2.55 -5.19
CA LEU A 620 -17.71 1.20 -5.44
C LEU A 620 -19.10 1.21 -6.08
N GLU A 621 -20.04 1.96 -5.49
CA GLU A 621 -21.44 2.00 -5.90
C GLU A 621 -21.66 2.65 -7.27
N ASP A 622 -21.05 3.83 -7.49
CA ASP A 622 -21.43 4.67 -8.63
C ASP A 622 -20.40 4.63 -9.77
N HIS A 623 -19.13 4.31 -9.52
CA HIS A 623 -18.05 4.49 -10.51
C HIS A 623 -17.39 3.19 -10.97
N VAL A 624 -17.30 2.15 -10.13
CA VAL A 624 -16.61 0.89 -10.48
C VAL A 624 -17.22 0.23 -11.71
N VAL A 625 -18.55 0.06 -11.74
CA VAL A 625 -19.25 -0.59 -12.86
C VAL A 625 -19.11 0.22 -14.16
N PRO A 626 -19.36 1.55 -14.20
CA PRO A 626 -19.11 2.35 -15.40
C PRO A 626 -17.66 2.29 -15.91
N CYS A 627 -16.68 2.31 -15.01
CA CYS A 627 -15.26 2.20 -15.37
C CYS A 627 -14.95 0.86 -16.03
N ILE A 628 -15.38 -0.25 -15.43
CA ILE A 628 -15.16 -1.59 -15.96
C ILE A 628 -15.89 -1.78 -17.29
N ARG A 629 -17.15 -1.33 -17.39
CA ARG A 629 -17.93 -1.44 -18.64
C ARG A 629 -17.28 -0.65 -19.79
N ARG A 630 -16.68 0.51 -19.49
CA ARG A 630 -15.98 1.33 -20.49
C ARG A 630 -14.68 0.69 -20.97
N TRP A 631 -13.89 0.14 -20.06
CA TRP A 631 -12.53 -0.30 -20.37
C TRP A 631 -12.38 -1.81 -20.55
N GLY A 632 -13.38 -2.60 -20.17
CA GLY A 632 -13.47 -4.03 -20.47
C GLY A 632 -12.62 -4.97 -19.60
N PHE A 633 -12.04 -4.47 -18.50
CA PHE A 633 -11.20 -5.26 -17.59
C PHE A 633 -11.58 -5.03 -16.13
N GLY A 634 -11.32 -6.03 -15.29
CA GLY A 634 -11.35 -5.85 -13.84
C GLY A 634 -10.31 -4.81 -13.40
N LEU A 635 -10.56 -4.14 -12.27
CA LEU A 635 -9.69 -3.06 -11.78
C LEU A 635 -8.27 -3.53 -11.49
N GLY A 636 -8.07 -4.82 -11.23
CA GLY A 636 -6.74 -5.43 -11.08
C GLY A 636 -5.86 -5.33 -12.32
N PHE A 637 -6.43 -5.10 -13.52
CA PHE A 637 -5.67 -4.97 -14.76
C PHE A 637 -4.92 -3.64 -14.83
N MET A 638 -5.56 -2.58 -14.33
CA MET A 638 -5.00 -1.23 -14.30
C MET A 638 -4.64 -0.74 -12.89
N ALA A 639 -4.63 -1.65 -11.91
CA ALA A 639 -4.33 -1.34 -10.51
C ALA A 639 -2.90 -0.82 -10.29
N GLU A 640 -2.67 -0.17 -9.15
CA GLU A 640 -1.39 0.42 -8.76
C GLU A 640 -0.36 -0.59 -8.19
N GLN A 641 -0.71 -1.88 -8.08
CA GLN A 641 0.10 -2.90 -7.40
C GLN A 641 1.55 -2.98 -7.89
N GLY A 642 1.79 -2.77 -9.18
CA GLY A 642 3.15 -2.78 -9.72
C GLY A 642 4.04 -1.70 -9.11
N VAL A 643 3.48 -0.53 -8.76
CA VAL A 643 4.22 0.56 -8.12
C VAL A 643 4.56 0.22 -6.66
N GLU A 644 3.66 -0.43 -5.93
CA GLU A 644 3.91 -0.88 -4.55
C GLU A 644 5.12 -1.83 -4.49
N HIS A 645 5.22 -2.78 -5.43
CA HIS A 645 6.35 -3.70 -5.55
C HIS A 645 7.68 -3.01 -5.91
N VAL A 646 7.63 -1.87 -6.59
CA VAL A 646 8.82 -1.11 -6.97
C VAL A 646 9.50 -0.49 -5.74
N HIS A 647 8.79 -0.17 -4.66
CA HIS A 647 9.43 0.32 -3.44
C HIS A 647 10.41 -0.70 -2.84
N ALA A 648 9.99 -1.97 -2.73
CA ALA A 648 10.85 -3.05 -2.28
C ALA A 648 12.03 -3.28 -3.23
N LEU A 649 11.81 -3.14 -4.54
CA LEU A 649 12.87 -3.24 -5.55
C LEU A 649 13.92 -2.14 -5.37
N PHE A 650 13.51 -0.89 -5.21
CA PHE A 650 14.44 0.23 -5.03
C PHE A 650 15.24 0.09 -3.75
N ASN A 651 14.65 -0.42 -2.67
CA ASN A 651 15.39 -0.76 -1.45
C ASN A 651 16.47 -1.81 -1.70
N SER A 652 16.23 -2.77 -2.60
CA SER A 652 17.25 -3.76 -3.01
C SER A 652 18.31 -3.14 -3.92
N LEU A 653 17.90 -2.37 -4.94
CA LEU A 653 18.81 -1.68 -5.89
C LEU A 653 19.65 -0.57 -5.24
N ALA A 654 19.22 -0.02 -4.12
CA ALA A 654 19.98 0.96 -3.34
C ALA A 654 21.13 0.32 -2.54
N ARG A 655 21.08 -0.98 -2.22
CA ARG A 655 22.14 -1.65 -1.44
C ARG A 655 23.48 -1.66 -2.18
N PRO A 656 23.57 -2.02 -3.48
CA PRO A 656 24.84 -2.01 -4.19
C PRO A 656 25.37 -0.60 -4.50
N THR A 657 24.51 0.43 -4.48
CA THR A 657 24.87 1.83 -4.74
C THR A 657 25.11 2.64 -3.48
N CYS A 658 24.87 2.08 -2.28
CA CYS A 658 25.00 2.80 -1.00
C CYS A 658 26.40 3.38 -0.74
N THR A 659 27.42 2.82 -1.37
CA THR A 659 28.81 3.26 -1.27
C THR A 659 29.10 4.55 -2.05
N ILE A 660 28.17 5.01 -2.91
CA ILE A 660 28.32 6.28 -3.65
C ILE A 660 28.05 7.44 -2.68
N PRO A 661 29.06 8.28 -2.35
CA PRO A 661 28.91 9.32 -1.32
C PRO A 661 27.90 10.39 -1.71
N ASP A 662 27.97 10.88 -2.95
CA ASP A 662 27.05 11.88 -3.48
C ASP A 662 25.63 11.29 -3.63
N PRO A 663 24.63 11.82 -2.89
CA PRO A 663 23.27 11.30 -2.95
C PRO A 663 22.60 11.49 -4.31
N VAL A 664 22.98 12.50 -5.10
CA VAL A 664 22.44 12.73 -6.45
C VAL A 664 22.96 11.65 -7.41
N ALA A 665 24.28 11.44 -7.47
CA ALA A 665 24.87 10.36 -8.26
C ALA A 665 24.38 8.97 -7.82
N ARG A 666 24.15 8.78 -6.51
CA ARG A 666 23.58 7.54 -5.95
C ARG A 666 22.19 7.27 -6.52
N LEU A 667 21.30 8.26 -6.44
CA LEU A 667 19.93 8.13 -6.93
C LEU A 667 19.90 7.90 -8.45
N LYS A 668 20.74 8.63 -9.21
CA LYS A 668 20.93 8.40 -10.65
C LYS A 668 21.35 6.98 -10.97
N SER A 669 22.34 6.44 -10.23
CA SER A 669 22.84 5.07 -10.42
C SER A 669 21.78 4.01 -10.08
N THR A 670 20.98 4.23 -9.04
CA THR A 670 19.86 3.37 -8.67
C THR A 670 18.78 3.37 -9.75
N LEU A 671 18.36 4.55 -10.24
CA LEU A 671 17.40 4.68 -11.35
C LEU A 671 17.93 4.02 -12.63
N THR A 672 19.21 4.21 -12.96
CA THR A 672 19.86 3.56 -14.10
C THR A 672 19.76 2.04 -14.02
N SER A 673 20.04 1.48 -12.84
CA SER A 673 19.98 0.03 -12.63
C SER A 673 18.55 -0.51 -12.73
N HIS A 674 17.55 0.28 -12.30
CA HIS A 674 16.14 -0.04 -12.49
C HIS A 674 15.79 -0.12 -13.99
N LEU A 675 16.10 0.94 -14.74
CA LEU A 675 15.77 1.04 -16.18
C LEU A 675 16.37 -0.09 -17.01
N ILE A 676 17.63 -0.46 -16.76
CA ILE A 676 18.26 -1.60 -17.43
C ILE A 676 17.52 -2.91 -17.12
N GLY A 677 16.98 -3.05 -15.91
CA GLY A 677 16.33 -4.27 -15.43
C GLY A 677 14.90 -4.46 -15.93
N VAL A 678 14.22 -3.37 -16.30
CA VAL A 678 12.85 -3.40 -16.84
C VAL A 678 12.80 -3.25 -18.37
N CYS A 679 13.94 -2.92 -19.00
CA CYS A 679 14.09 -2.89 -20.44
C CYS A 679 13.71 -4.26 -21.05
N PRO A 680 12.78 -4.32 -22.03
CA PRO A 680 12.48 -5.54 -22.75
C PRO A 680 13.73 -5.99 -23.53
N THR A 681 14.05 -7.26 -23.50
CA THR A 681 15.25 -7.81 -24.16
C THR A 681 15.01 -9.22 -24.68
N ASN A 682 15.53 -9.53 -25.87
CA ASN A 682 15.49 -10.86 -26.51
C ASN A 682 16.39 -11.91 -25.86
N THR A 683 17.01 -11.61 -24.73
CA THR A 683 17.83 -12.53 -23.96
C THR A 683 16.92 -13.50 -23.20
N ILE A 684 16.41 -14.46 -23.98
CA ILE A 684 15.90 -15.78 -23.62
C ILE A 684 15.35 -15.86 -22.18
N GLY A 685 14.04 -15.65 -22.08
CA GLY A 685 13.22 -16.51 -21.22
C GLY A 685 12.92 -17.78 -21.99
#